data_AF-A0A1M7Y847-F1
#
_entry.id   AF-A0A1M7Y847-F1
#
_cell.length_a   1.000
_cell.length_b   1.000
_cell.length_c   1.000
_cell.angle_alpha   90.00
_cell.angle_beta   90.00
_cell.angle_gamma   90.00
#
_symmetry.space_group_name_H-M   'P 1'
#
loop_
_entity.id
_entity.type
_entity.pdbx_description
1 polymer ?
#
loop_
_entity_poly.entity_id
_entity_poly.type
_entity_poly.pdbx_seq_one_letter_code
_entity_poly.pdbx_strand_id
1 'polypeptide(L)'
;MAILNTQFEQRTNQPSKISYNDQKIINYIEKNPDGDFTEIIKQDNSWPAFFQLSEMRWGLYSWYDFGKNSTLLEIGAGFGALTGLFCHKCKNVIATEKSKVRAEALAKRFEDIHNLEICIGDVSTMNFQQKFDFIVLTGILERQGRGSSDRKVYSEYLQKLKNLLAPNGKILLALENRFGLKYICGAEEPHTGRPFDGLNHYPFGTGGYSFSKEELTVILKMAGLDVYKFYYPLPDYKTPQIIYSQNYLPQTRVGERLVPYYVKKDSLVAVETDLYDDIVENGVFEFFANSFLVECSINAKPCSVDFATVTPDRGHERGTVTAIHNNKTVTKQAIFSGGITNIRGLYNNIQDIRNRGIPAVDIKLEGDTAIMPLVKEQMASACLKKKVLQKDIDLYEYFERLFTYIAKSSEPVSPDCNAILQAVEEKKLMRKEDAGDLDFGIILSKAYIEMIPMNAFWVNDDFLFFDQEFVYYNYPANYVLFRALKNTYAFIPEAESLVMLDEMKKHFNLERVWDIYEKQDISFLIQIRRLEENKTFYDWSRINRERIYKKAELLNHKDEIIADYKVSDKMKKIWAIQLRLLDIIENVCRENQLHFYIIRGTLLGAVRHKGFIPWDDDVDIALPREDYDKFLTLPSDIFGGDVFLQTAENDMECFFGAYARLRDNHSTAMDLKNWGRGCNQGIWIDIFPLDAYDINEKFRKKQRKKADRLYELLYAKTYGKEMYTFGKLNRIKWNWYRLVSKFKSKQKLIQELNTCCSYSENPSQELMGICTHYQGMKVFYKEDFKEIVYLEFEDRKLPAPAGYKRCLEMTVAKNYMVYPPVEERIPHHQELFIPDIPFQTFNKRYAHSFRDAAGKDIILFGSGLMVEDYMKQFGKKYPPAFLVDNNPEKWGTIKCGVEVRNPVEILSVPAAQRKLFLCNVYYKQIEEQLSDMGITEYCIYVQNREWILEDENKEG
;
A
#
# COMPACT_ATOMS: atom_id res chain seq x y z
N MET A 1 -22.07 -28.20 13.66
CA MET A 1 -20.72 -27.62 13.67
C MET A 1 -20.19 -27.61 12.26
N ALA A 2 -19.31 -26.67 11.91
CA ALA A 2 -18.75 -26.60 10.56
C ALA A 2 -17.96 -27.88 10.27
N ILE A 3 -18.10 -28.40 9.05
CA ILE A 3 -17.47 -29.67 8.66
C ILE A 3 -16.18 -29.35 7.91
N LEU A 4 -15.03 -29.73 8.48
CA LEU A 4 -13.75 -29.67 7.78
C LEU A 4 -13.53 -30.94 6.96
N ASN A 5 -13.57 -30.81 5.63
CA ASN A 5 -13.41 -31.89 4.68
C ASN A 5 -11.97 -31.92 4.12
N THR A 6 -11.22 -32.96 4.50
CA THR A 6 -9.83 -33.19 4.08
C THR A 6 -9.71 -34.13 2.87
N GLN A 7 -10.82 -34.59 2.28
CA GLN A 7 -10.82 -35.54 1.16
C GLN A 7 -10.07 -35.01 -0.09
N PHE A 8 -10.03 -33.69 -0.26
CA PHE A 8 -9.41 -33.02 -1.40
C PHE A 8 -7.99 -32.50 -1.10
N GLU A 9 -7.45 -32.82 0.10
CA GLU A 9 -6.11 -32.39 0.51
C GLU A 9 -5.04 -33.07 -0.36
N GLN A 10 -4.31 -32.27 -1.13
CA GLN A 10 -3.14 -32.75 -1.86
C GLN A 10 -1.98 -32.93 -0.87
N ARG A 11 -1.52 -34.18 -0.69
CA ARG A 11 -0.35 -34.48 0.16
C ARG A 11 0.93 -33.97 -0.51
N THR A 12 1.42 -32.81 -0.08
CA THR A 12 2.74 -32.30 -0.47
C THR A 12 3.80 -32.74 0.56
N ASN A 13 4.96 -33.21 0.08
CA ASN A 13 6.06 -33.72 0.92
C ASN A 13 6.93 -32.61 1.58
N GLN A 14 6.46 -31.35 1.59
CA GLN A 14 7.16 -30.23 2.23
C GLN A 14 6.18 -29.42 3.09
N PRO A 15 6.47 -29.16 4.37
CA PRO A 15 5.65 -28.28 5.18
C PRO A 15 5.67 -26.88 4.58
N SER A 16 4.50 -26.35 4.19
CA SER A 16 4.38 -24.96 3.77
C SER A 16 4.76 -24.05 4.92
N LYS A 17 5.75 -23.18 4.73
CA LYS A 17 6.13 -22.18 5.73
C LYS A 17 4.95 -21.23 5.95
N ILE A 18 4.41 -21.21 7.17
CA ILE A 18 3.30 -20.32 7.56
C ILE A 18 3.86 -18.90 7.62
N SER A 19 3.18 -17.94 6.99
CA SER A 19 3.60 -16.54 7.04
C SER A 19 3.39 -15.96 8.44
N TYR A 20 4.18 -14.95 8.83
CA TYR A 20 3.99 -14.25 10.11
C TYR A 20 2.56 -13.70 10.27
N ASN A 21 2.01 -13.09 9.21
CA ASN A 21 0.65 -12.55 9.21
C ASN A 21 -0.41 -13.65 9.37
N ASP A 22 -0.24 -14.81 8.71
CA ASP A 22 -1.15 -15.94 8.87
C ASP A 22 -1.12 -16.44 10.32
N GLN A 23 0.07 -16.62 10.92
CA GLN A 23 0.19 -17.04 12.32
C GLN A 23 -0.47 -16.05 13.27
N LYS A 24 -0.30 -14.74 13.01
CA LYS A 24 -0.91 -13.68 13.81
C LYS A 24 -2.45 -13.75 13.77
N ILE A 25 -3.03 -13.91 12.58
CA ILE A 25 -4.49 -14.04 12.39
C ILE A 25 -5.04 -15.32 13.02
N ILE A 26 -4.32 -16.44 12.91
CA ILE A 26 -4.68 -17.70 13.58
C ILE A 26 -4.78 -17.49 15.08
N ASN A 27 -3.76 -16.89 15.69
CA ASN A 27 -3.74 -16.61 17.12
C ASN A 27 -4.89 -15.67 17.54
N TYR A 28 -5.32 -14.75 16.67
CA TYR A 28 -6.47 -13.89 16.93
C TYR A 28 -7.78 -14.66 16.94
N ILE A 29 -7.99 -15.55 15.98
CA ILE A 29 -9.16 -16.43 15.93
C ILE A 29 -9.21 -17.34 17.16
N GLU A 30 -8.09 -17.94 17.55
CA GLU A 30 -8.03 -18.84 18.71
C GLU A 30 -8.36 -18.14 20.04
N LYS A 31 -8.02 -16.85 20.17
CA LYS A 31 -8.26 -16.06 21.39
C LYS A 31 -9.66 -15.44 21.46
N ASN A 32 -10.42 -15.41 20.36
CA ASN A 32 -11.74 -14.77 20.28
C ASN A 32 -12.75 -15.73 19.65
N PRO A 33 -13.15 -16.79 20.39
CA PRO A 33 -14.07 -17.82 19.88
C PRO A 33 -15.49 -17.30 19.63
N ASP A 34 -15.86 -16.15 20.20
CA ASP A 34 -17.12 -15.45 19.93
C ASP A 34 -17.18 -14.80 18.54
N GLY A 35 -16.03 -14.71 17.85
CA GLY A 35 -15.93 -14.12 16.51
C GLY A 35 -15.93 -12.59 16.50
N ASP A 36 -15.85 -11.93 17.66
CA ASP A 36 -15.71 -10.47 17.75
C ASP A 36 -14.23 -10.08 17.70
N PHE A 37 -13.84 -9.42 16.60
CA PHE A 37 -12.47 -8.95 16.38
C PHE A 37 -12.32 -7.44 16.53
N THR A 38 -13.32 -6.75 17.07
CA THR A 38 -13.36 -5.28 17.16
C THR A 38 -12.11 -4.72 17.86
N GLU A 39 -11.78 -5.24 19.05
CA GLU A 39 -10.61 -4.77 19.82
C GLU A 39 -9.28 -5.13 19.15
N ILE A 40 -9.22 -6.26 18.44
CA ILE A 40 -8.03 -6.64 17.66
C ILE A 40 -7.81 -5.65 16.52
N ILE A 41 -8.85 -5.34 15.74
CA ILE A 41 -8.78 -4.43 14.60
C ILE A 41 -8.41 -3.00 15.03
N LYS A 42 -8.85 -2.61 16.23
CA LYS A 42 -8.50 -1.33 16.85
C LYS A 42 -7.02 -1.25 17.23
N GLN A 43 -6.41 -2.36 17.67
CA GLN A 43 -5.02 -2.40 18.14
C GLN A 43 -4.02 -2.75 17.03
N ASP A 44 -4.38 -3.65 16.13
CA ASP A 44 -3.57 -4.08 14.99
C ASP A 44 -3.91 -3.24 13.75
N ASN A 45 -3.03 -2.31 13.41
CA ASN A 45 -3.19 -1.42 12.27
C ASN A 45 -2.76 -2.05 10.93
N SER A 46 -2.54 -3.36 10.86
CA SER A 46 -2.11 -4.04 9.64
C SER A 46 -3.27 -4.35 8.69
N TRP A 47 -3.04 -4.11 7.38
CA TRP A 47 -4.01 -4.42 6.34
C TRP A 47 -4.44 -5.90 6.31
N PRO A 48 -3.53 -6.90 6.44
CA PRO A 48 -3.92 -8.31 6.45
C PRO A 48 -4.91 -8.68 7.55
N ALA A 49 -4.71 -8.19 8.79
CA ALA A 49 -5.62 -8.47 9.90
C ALA A 49 -7.00 -7.86 9.65
N PHE A 50 -7.04 -6.57 9.28
CA PHE A 50 -8.28 -5.88 8.94
C PHE A 50 -9.03 -6.59 7.79
N PHE A 51 -8.33 -6.93 6.70
CA PHE A 51 -8.94 -7.55 5.51
C PHE A 51 -9.52 -8.95 5.78
N GLN A 52 -8.98 -9.69 6.74
CA GLN A 52 -9.40 -11.06 7.04
C GLN A 52 -10.44 -11.14 8.18
N LEU A 53 -10.43 -10.18 9.11
CA LEU A 53 -11.24 -10.23 10.31
C LEU A 53 -12.40 -9.22 10.32
N SER A 54 -12.28 -8.08 9.62
CA SER A 54 -13.29 -7.01 9.65
C SER A 54 -14.58 -7.37 8.93
N GLU A 55 -15.71 -7.11 9.59
CA GLU A 55 -17.04 -7.22 9.01
C GLU A 55 -17.38 -6.08 8.05
N MET A 56 -16.54 -5.03 7.94
CA MET A 56 -16.73 -3.97 6.94
C MET A 56 -16.78 -4.54 5.50
N ARG A 57 -16.18 -5.71 5.29
CA ARG A 57 -16.21 -6.42 4.00
C ARG A 57 -17.61 -6.93 3.62
N TRP A 58 -18.50 -7.13 4.59
CA TRP A 58 -19.87 -7.59 4.32
C TRP A 58 -20.65 -6.59 3.45
N GLY A 59 -20.21 -5.33 3.38
CA GLY A 59 -20.72 -4.34 2.43
C GLY A 59 -20.74 -4.84 0.98
N LEU A 60 -19.83 -5.74 0.59
CA LEU A 60 -19.73 -6.22 -0.79
C LEU A 60 -20.95 -7.01 -1.25
N TYR A 61 -21.56 -7.80 -0.37
CA TYR A 61 -22.63 -8.73 -0.75
C TYR A 61 -23.87 -8.66 0.16
N SER A 62 -23.86 -7.84 1.23
CA SER A 62 -25.01 -7.72 2.15
C SER A 62 -26.30 -7.27 1.48
N TRP A 63 -26.20 -6.48 0.40
CA TRP A 63 -27.32 -6.01 -0.41
C TRP A 63 -27.79 -7.02 -1.47
N TYR A 64 -26.98 -8.04 -1.76
CA TYR A 64 -27.27 -9.00 -2.80
C TYR A 64 -28.26 -10.06 -2.29
N ASP A 65 -29.24 -10.40 -3.13
CA ASP A 65 -30.21 -11.45 -2.83
C ASP A 65 -29.72 -12.81 -3.32
N PHE A 66 -29.23 -13.62 -2.39
CA PHE A 66 -28.84 -15.01 -2.65
C PHE A 66 -30.01 -15.98 -2.49
N GLY A 67 -31.15 -15.59 -1.92
CA GLY A 67 -32.23 -16.50 -1.57
C GLY A 67 -31.89 -17.47 -0.42
N LYS A 68 -32.73 -17.46 0.63
CA LYS A 68 -32.52 -18.26 1.86
C LYS A 68 -32.43 -19.78 1.67
N ASN A 69 -32.92 -20.30 0.55
CA ASN A 69 -32.94 -21.73 0.25
C ASN A 69 -31.79 -22.19 -0.66
N SER A 70 -30.90 -21.28 -1.05
CA SER A 70 -29.88 -21.52 -2.07
C SER A 70 -28.63 -22.22 -1.54
N THR A 71 -27.88 -22.80 -2.48
CA THR A 71 -26.57 -23.42 -2.28
C THR A 71 -25.47 -22.53 -2.84
N LEU A 72 -24.42 -22.29 -2.06
CA LEU A 72 -23.32 -21.39 -2.42
C LEU A 72 -21.95 -22.07 -2.33
N LEU A 73 -21.11 -21.86 -3.33
CA LEU A 73 -19.69 -22.21 -3.33
C LEU A 73 -18.83 -20.94 -3.22
N GLU A 74 -18.16 -20.75 -2.09
CA GLU A 74 -17.16 -19.70 -1.88
C GLU A 74 -15.77 -20.23 -2.24
N ILE A 75 -15.11 -19.59 -3.22
CA ILE A 75 -13.76 -19.98 -3.65
C ILE A 75 -12.73 -19.04 -3.05
N GLY A 76 -11.75 -19.59 -2.31
CA GLY A 76 -10.68 -18.83 -1.69
C GLY A 76 -11.15 -18.07 -0.45
N ALA A 77 -11.76 -18.78 0.50
CA ALA A 77 -12.38 -18.18 1.69
C ALA A 77 -11.37 -17.51 2.64
N GLY A 78 -10.07 -17.86 2.58
CA GLY A 78 -9.06 -17.33 3.49
C GLY A 78 -9.40 -17.67 4.94
N PHE A 79 -9.52 -16.64 5.78
CA PHE A 79 -9.98 -16.77 7.17
C PHE A 79 -11.47 -16.44 7.35
N GLY A 80 -12.22 -16.34 6.25
CA GLY A 80 -13.68 -16.30 6.23
C GLY A 80 -14.30 -14.95 6.52
N ALA A 81 -13.69 -13.87 6.02
CA ALA A 81 -14.22 -12.52 6.16
C ALA A 81 -15.65 -12.35 5.60
N LEU A 82 -16.00 -13.11 4.56
CA LEU A 82 -17.34 -13.11 3.95
C LEU A 82 -18.14 -14.38 4.22
N THR A 83 -17.51 -15.46 4.68
CA THR A 83 -18.16 -16.76 4.90
C THR A 83 -19.36 -16.66 5.85
N GLY A 84 -19.23 -15.91 6.95
CA GLY A 84 -20.33 -15.68 7.89
C GLY A 84 -21.56 -15.04 7.26
N LEU A 85 -21.37 -14.06 6.36
CA LEU A 85 -22.45 -13.44 5.60
C LEU A 85 -23.17 -14.46 4.70
N PHE A 86 -22.42 -15.31 4.01
CA PHE A 86 -23.00 -16.33 3.14
C PHE A 86 -23.78 -17.37 3.94
N CYS A 87 -23.26 -17.81 5.08
CA CYS A 87 -23.96 -18.74 5.98
C CYS A 87 -25.27 -18.15 6.51
N HIS A 88 -25.34 -16.83 6.71
CA HIS A 88 -26.57 -16.15 7.10
C HIS A 88 -27.61 -16.06 5.96
N LYS A 89 -27.14 -15.93 4.71
CA LYS A 89 -28.01 -15.70 3.55
C LYS A 89 -28.42 -16.96 2.78
N CYS A 90 -27.68 -18.06 2.92
CA CYS A 90 -27.88 -19.29 2.14
C CYS A 90 -28.22 -20.49 3.02
N LYS A 91 -28.88 -21.49 2.43
CA LYS A 91 -29.22 -22.72 3.14
C LYS A 91 -28.00 -23.58 3.41
N ASN A 92 -27.11 -23.71 2.42
CA ASN A 92 -25.86 -24.48 2.52
C ASN A 92 -24.73 -23.69 1.86
N VAL A 93 -23.59 -23.62 2.53
CA VAL A 93 -22.36 -22.99 2.03
C VAL A 93 -21.23 -24.00 2.01
N ILE A 94 -20.55 -24.10 0.88
CA ILE A 94 -19.25 -24.76 0.78
C ILE A 94 -18.18 -23.70 0.56
N ALA A 95 -17.19 -23.64 1.45
CA ALA A 95 -16.03 -22.78 1.33
C ALA A 95 -14.80 -23.62 0.95
N THR A 96 -14.01 -23.13 -0.01
CA THR A 96 -12.74 -23.78 -0.40
C THR A 96 -11.55 -22.90 -0.03
N GLU A 97 -10.50 -23.52 0.51
CA GLU A 97 -9.25 -22.84 0.82
C GLU A 97 -8.06 -23.77 0.55
N LYS A 98 -7.03 -23.26 -0.13
CA LYS A 98 -5.86 -24.04 -0.53
C LYS A 98 -4.92 -24.30 0.63
N SER A 99 -4.78 -23.31 1.53
CA SER A 99 -3.93 -23.44 2.71
C SER A 99 -4.65 -24.22 3.79
N LYS A 100 -4.12 -25.39 4.14
CA LYS A 100 -4.62 -26.21 5.25
C LYS A 100 -4.78 -25.40 6.54
N VAL A 101 -3.77 -24.62 6.89
CA VAL A 101 -3.73 -23.88 8.15
C VAL A 101 -4.81 -22.78 8.17
N ARG A 102 -5.07 -22.13 7.03
CA ARG A 102 -6.17 -21.16 6.92
C ARG A 102 -7.53 -21.85 7.00
N ALA A 103 -7.70 -22.99 6.35
CA ALA A 103 -8.93 -23.78 6.39
C ALA A 103 -9.25 -24.29 7.81
N GLU A 104 -8.24 -24.73 8.56
CA GLU A 104 -8.38 -25.14 9.96
C GLU A 104 -8.78 -23.95 10.85
N ALA A 105 -8.15 -22.79 10.68
CA ALA A 105 -8.52 -21.59 11.41
C ALA A 105 -9.92 -21.08 11.03
N LEU A 106 -10.31 -21.18 9.76
CA LEU A 106 -11.66 -20.90 9.27
C LEU A 106 -12.69 -21.81 9.94
N ALA A 107 -12.41 -23.11 10.02
CA ALA A 107 -13.28 -24.08 10.69
C ALA A 107 -13.40 -23.79 12.18
N LYS A 108 -12.31 -23.37 12.83
CA LYS A 108 -12.31 -22.94 14.22
C LYS A 108 -13.16 -21.68 14.44
N ARG A 109 -13.02 -20.67 13.57
CA ARG A 109 -13.79 -19.42 13.64
C ARG A 109 -15.30 -19.65 13.55
N PHE A 110 -15.74 -20.65 12.79
CA PHE A 110 -17.15 -20.94 12.54
C PHE A 110 -17.59 -22.28 13.12
N GLU A 111 -17.00 -22.71 14.24
CA GLU A 111 -17.27 -24.03 14.82
C GLU A 111 -18.76 -24.25 15.12
N ASP A 112 -19.47 -23.21 15.55
CA ASP A 112 -20.90 -23.25 15.86
C ASP A 112 -21.83 -23.15 14.63
N ILE A 113 -21.30 -22.85 13.44
CA ILE A 113 -22.11 -22.76 12.23
C ILE A 113 -22.43 -24.16 11.69
N HIS A 114 -23.70 -24.45 11.38
CA HIS A 114 -24.14 -25.81 11.04
C HIS A 114 -24.37 -26.04 9.55
N ASN A 115 -24.43 -24.98 8.74
CA ASN A 115 -24.68 -25.02 7.31
C ASN A 115 -23.41 -24.74 6.47
N LEU A 116 -22.23 -24.94 7.05
CA LEU A 116 -20.93 -24.68 6.44
C LEU A 116 -20.10 -25.96 6.32
N GLU A 117 -19.67 -26.26 5.09
CA GLU A 117 -18.61 -27.23 4.80
C GLU A 117 -17.36 -26.50 4.29
N ILE A 118 -16.19 -26.87 4.80
CA ILE A 118 -14.91 -26.28 4.43
C ILE A 118 -14.05 -27.35 3.77
N CYS A 119 -13.72 -27.18 2.50
CA CYS A 119 -12.89 -28.12 1.73
C CYS A 119 -11.47 -27.59 1.56
N ILE A 120 -10.46 -28.41 1.88
CA ILE A 120 -9.05 -28.05 1.69
C ILE A 120 -8.61 -28.41 0.27
N GLY A 121 -8.21 -27.42 -0.53
CA GLY A 121 -7.60 -27.63 -1.84
C GLY A 121 -8.04 -26.63 -2.93
N ASP A 122 -7.64 -26.92 -4.17
CA ASP A 122 -7.97 -26.11 -5.34
C ASP A 122 -9.21 -26.65 -6.05
N VAL A 123 -10.23 -25.80 -6.22
CA VAL A 123 -11.48 -26.12 -6.93
C VAL A 123 -11.25 -26.73 -8.33
N SER A 124 -10.17 -26.36 -9.01
CA SER A 124 -9.81 -26.91 -10.34
C SER A 124 -9.44 -28.39 -10.33
N THR A 125 -9.19 -28.95 -9.15
CA THR A 125 -8.87 -30.37 -8.91
C THR A 125 -9.96 -31.11 -8.14
N MET A 126 -11.01 -30.40 -7.69
CA MET A 126 -12.12 -30.97 -6.93
C MET A 126 -13.24 -31.44 -7.85
N ASN A 127 -13.86 -32.56 -7.48
CA ASN A 127 -15.03 -33.11 -8.16
C ASN A 127 -16.26 -33.01 -7.26
N PHE A 128 -17.11 -32.02 -7.54
CA PHE A 128 -18.39 -31.86 -6.84
C PHE A 128 -19.49 -32.63 -7.56
N GLN A 129 -20.26 -33.43 -6.80
CA GLN A 129 -21.44 -34.11 -7.33
C GLN A 129 -22.66 -33.17 -7.41
N GLN A 130 -22.73 -32.21 -6.47
CA GLN A 130 -23.80 -31.22 -6.45
C GLN A 130 -23.53 -30.05 -7.40
N LYS A 131 -24.61 -29.37 -7.78
CA LYS A 131 -24.57 -28.07 -8.49
C LYS A 131 -24.89 -26.95 -7.52
N PHE A 132 -24.43 -25.75 -7.84
CA PHE A 132 -24.55 -24.58 -6.97
C PHE A 132 -25.42 -23.49 -7.62
N ASP A 133 -26.28 -22.88 -6.81
CA ASP A 133 -27.04 -21.70 -7.22
C ASP A 133 -26.14 -20.47 -7.33
N PHE A 134 -25.09 -20.40 -6.50
CA PHE A 134 -24.11 -19.32 -6.52
C PHE A 134 -22.68 -19.85 -6.41
N ILE A 135 -21.78 -19.28 -7.20
CA ILE A 135 -20.33 -19.46 -7.05
C ILE A 135 -19.71 -18.08 -6.90
N VAL A 136 -18.94 -17.86 -5.82
CA VAL A 136 -18.37 -16.55 -5.50
C VAL A 136 -16.85 -16.60 -5.57
N LEU A 137 -16.26 -15.64 -6.29
CA LEU A 137 -14.82 -15.42 -6.40
C LEU A 137 -14.49 -13.97 -6.08
N THR A 138 -13.82 -13.73 -4.95
CA THR A 138 -13.49 -12.36 -4.49
C THR A 138 -11.97 -12.17 -4.48
N GLY A 139 -11.42 -11.49 -5.49
CA GLY A 139 -9.99 -11.27 -5.67
C GLY A 139 -9.21 -12.54 -6.08
N ILE A 140 -9.89 -13.52 -6.67
CA ILE A 140 -9.33 -14.84 -6.99
C ILE A 140 -9.04 -15.02 -8.48
N LEU A 141 -9.90 -14.50 -9.35
CA LEU A 141 -9.77 -14.69 -10.80
C LEU A 141 -8.44 -14.13 -11.32
N GLU A 142 -8.07 -12.92 -10.89
CA GLU A 142 -6.85 -12.19 -11.28
C GLU A 142 -5.56 -12.99 -11.04
N ARG A 143 -5.57 -13.92 -10.08
CA ARG A 143 -4.40 -14.73 -9.69
C ARG A 143 -4.30 -16.06 -10.46
N GLN A 144 -5.34 -16.49 -11.18
CA GLN A 144 -5.35 -17.80 -11.85
C GLN A 144 -4.28 -17.89 -12.95
N GLY A 145 -4.08 -16.80 -13.70
CA GLY A 145 -3.07 -16.73 -14.76
C GLY A 145 -1.65 -16.42 -14.30
N ARG A 146 -1.40 -16.29 -12.99
CA ARG A 146 -0.08 -15.94 -12.41
C ARG A 146 0.57 -14.72 -13.10
N GLY A 147 -0.23 -13.69 -13.35
CA GLY A 147 0.21 -12.45 -14.02
C GLY A 147 0.17 -12.46 -15.56
N SER A 148 -0.21 -13.57 -16.19
CA SER A 148 -0.38 -13.64 -17.64
C SER A 148 -1.54 -12.75 -18.12
N SER A 149 -1.35 -12.05 -19.24
CA SER A 149 -2.43 -11.34 -19.94
C SER A 149 -3.28 -12.23 -20.85
N ASP A 150 -2.97 -13.54 -20.94
CA ASP A 150 -3.69 -14.48 -21.78
C ASP A 150 -5.11 -14.76 -21.25
N ARG A 151 -6.08 -14.15 -21.92
CA ARG A 151 -7.53 -14.29 -21.65
C ARG A 151 -8.00 -15.74 -21.64
N LYS A 152 -7.35 -16.63 -22.41
CA LYS A 152 -7.75 -18.04 -22.51
C LYS A 152 -7.65 -18.74 -21.16
N VAL A 153 -6.58 -18.49 -20.41
CA VAL A 153 -6.34 -19.10 -19.08
C VAL A 153 -7.51 -18.82 -18.12
N TYR A 154 -7.97 -17.56 -18.10
CA TYR A 154 -9.09 -17.14 -17.26
C TYR A 154 -10.43 -17.69 -17.76
N SER A 155 -10.65 -17.70 -19.07
CA SER A 155 -11.89 -18.23 -19.65
C SER A 155 -12.05 -19.74 -19.41
N GLU A 156 -10.98 -20.53 -19.56
CA GLU A 156 -10.99 -21.98 -19.29
C GLU A 156 -11.27 -22.29 -17.82
N TYR A 157 -10.75 -21.46 -16.92
CA TYR A 157 -11.07 -21.56 -15.50
C TYR A 157 -12.56 -21.31 -15.23
N LEU A 158 -13.13 -20.24 -15.81
CA LEU A 158 -14.56 -19.96 -15.68
C LEU A 158 -15.43 -21.03 -16.36
N GLN A 159 -15.00 -21.64 -17.47
CA GLN A 159 -15.73 -22.76 -18.09
C GLN A 159 -15.84 -23.97 -17.16
N LYS A 160 -14.79 -24.27 -16.39
CA LYS A 160 -14.85 -25.33 -15.38
C LYS A 160 -15.87 -25.01 -14.28
N LEU A 161 -15.88 -23.77 -13.79
CA LEU A 161 -16.84 -23.34 -12.77
C LEU A 161 -18.27 -23.29 -13.29
N LYS A 162 -18.47 -22.89 -14.55
CA LYS A 162 -19.77 -22.94 -15.23
C LYS A 162 -20.38 -24.34 -15.18
N ASN A 163 -19.56 -25.39 -15.32
CA ASN A 163 -20.03 -26.76 -15.23
C ASN A 163 -20.53 -27.15 -13.82
N LEU A 164 -20.26 -26.36 -12.78
CA LEU A 164 -20.76 -26.58 -11.42
C LEU A 164 -22.06 -25.80 -11.13
N LEU A 165 -22.54 -24.98 -12.05
CA LEU A 165 -23.76 -24.20 -11.85
C LEU A 165 -25.03 -25.07 -11.94
N ALA A 166 -25.99 -24.74 -11.09
CA ALA A 166 -27.38 -25.15 -11.26
C ALA A 166 -27.98 -24.47 -12.53
N PRO A 167 -29.14 -24.92 -13.04
CA PRO A 167 -29.71 -24.37 -14.29
C PRO A 167 -29.92 -22.85 -14.30
N ASN A 168 -30.21 -22.24 -13.15
CA ASN A 168 -30.34 -20.78 -12.98
C ASN A 168 -29.20 -20.19 -12.12
N GLY A 169 -28.10 -20.93 -11.99
CA GLY A 169 -26.98 -20.57 -11.14
C GLY A 169 -26.20 -19.39 -11.68
N LYS A 170 -25.54 -18.67 -10.77
CA LYS A 170 -24.79 -17.44 -11.05
C LYS A 170 -23.38 -17.52 -10.51
N ILE A 171 -22.44 -16.90 -11.22
CA ILE A 171 -21.09 -16.64 -10.74
C ILE A 171 -20.97 -15.15 -10.39
N LEU A 172 -20.42 -14.85 -9.22
CA LEU A 172 -20.12 -13.49 -8.77
C LEU A 172 -18.61 -13.30 -8.71
N LEU A 173 -18.10 -12.33 -9.46
CA LEU A 173 -16.68 -12.03 -9.62
C LEU A 173 -16.39 -10.63 -9.08
N ALA A 174 -15.64 -10.51 -7.98
CA ALA A 174 -15.12 -9.22 -7.53
C ALA A 174 -13.62 -9.14 -7.80
N LEU A 175 -13.17 -8.08 -8.48
CA LEU A 175 -11.80 -7.94 -8.97
C LEU A 175 -11.42 -6.46 -9.15
N GLU A 176 -10.11 -6.18 -9.28
CA GLU A 176 -9.62 -4.83 -9.53
C GLU A 176 -9.90 -4.40 -10.97
N ASN A 177 -10.08 -3.09 -11.15
CA ASN A 177 -10.03 -2.46 -12.46
C ASN A 177 -8.63 -1.87 -12.67
N ARG A 178 -7.94 -2.30 -13.72
CA ARG A 178 -6.62 -1.77 -14.09
C ARG A 178 -6.61 -0.24 -14.24
N PHE A 179 -7.73 0.34 -14.67
CA PHE A 179 -7.90 1.78 -14.88
C PHE A 179 -8.62 2.49 -13.71
N GLY A 180 -8.75 1.84 -12.56
CA GLY A 180 -9.36 2.43 -11.38
C GLY A 180 -8.78 3.80 -11.05
N LEU A 181 -9.63 4.79 -10.77
CA LEU A 181 -9.28 6.18 -10.51
C LEU A 181 -8.16 6.31 -9.46
N LYS A 182 -8.24 5.53 -8.37
CA LYS A 182 -7.22 5.55 -7.31
C LYS A 182 -5.82 5.20 -7.82
N TYR A 183 -5.70 4.31 -8.81
CA TYR A 183 -4.42 3.91 -9.38
C TYR A 183 -3.82 5.02 -10.24
N ILE A 184 -4.67 5.78 -10.93
CA ILE A 184 -4.28 6.99 -11.68
C ILE A 184 -3.86 8.10 -10.73
N CYS A 185 -4.48 8.17 -9.55
CA CYS A 185 -4.05 9.07 -8.48
C CYS A 185 -2.73 8.65 -7.81
N GLY A 186 -2.14 7.51 -8.20
CA GLY A 186 -0.85 7.02 -7.68
C GLY A 186 -0.97 6.00 -6.55
N ALA A 187 -2.13 5.41 -6.27
CA ALA A 187 -2.22 4.29 -5.33
C ALA A 187 -1.42 3.07 -5.84
N GLU A 188 -0.82 2.31 -4.92
CA GLU A 188 -0.10 1.08 -5.26
C GLU A 188 -1.01 0.05 -5.94
N GLU A 189 -0.50 -0.57 -6.99
CA GLU A 189 -1.15 -1.72 -7.62
C GLU A 189 -1.06 -2.93 -6.67
N PRO A 190 -2.17 -3.65 -6.41
CA PRO A 190 -2.30 -4.59 -5.29
C PRO A 190 -1.57 -5.93 -5.48
N HIS A 191 -1.14 -6.27 -6.70
CA HIS A 191 -0.40 -7.48 -7.00
C HIS A 191 1.11 -7.27 -6.91
N THR A 192 1.57 -6.02 -7.03
CA THR A 192 3.00 -5.67 -7.15
C THR A 192 3.49 -4.71 -6.07
N GLY A 193 2.58 -3.99 -5.41
CA GLY A 193 2.92 -2.96 -4.43
C GLY A 193 3.60 -1.73 -5.04
N ARG A 194 3.50 -1.52 -6.36
CA ARG A 194 4.10 -0.39 -7.07
C ARG A 194 3.03 0.51 -7.66
N PRO A 195 3.15 1.86 -7.56
CA PRO A 195 2.21 2.77 -8.21
C PRO A 195 2.32 2.66 -9.73
N PHE A 196 1.18 2.84 -10.44
CA PHE A 196 1.07 2.81 -11.91
C PHE A 196 1.46 1.50 -12.62
N ASP A 197 1.89 0.45 -11.91
CA ASP A 197 2.44 -0.77 -12.51
C ASP A 197 1.42 -1.47 -13.43
N GLY A 198 0.16 -1.55 -13.01
CA GLY A 198 -0.93 -2.11 -13.82
C GLY A 198 -1.19 -1.30 -15.09
N LEU A 199 -1.16 0.05 -15.01
CA LEU A 199 -1.31 0.93 -16.17
C LEU A 199 -0.17 0.75 -17.18
N ASN A 200 1.04 0.48 -16.69
CA ASN A 200 2.23 0.22 -17.49
C ASN A 200 2.40 -1.25 -17.90
N HIS A 201 1.35 -2.07 -17.78
CA HIS A 201 1.38 -3.49 -18.13
C HIS A 201 2.45 -4.31 -17.41
N TYR A 202 2.71 -4.01 -16.14
CA TYR A 202 3.57 -4.78 -15.25
C TYR A 202 5.00 -4.98 -15.80
N PRO A 203 5.77 -3.89 -16.03
CA PRO A 203 7.07 -3.96 -16.68
C PRO A 203 8.10 -4.84 -15.95
N PHE A 204 7.92 -5.04 -14.63
CA PHE A 204 8.77 -5.89 -13.80
C PHE A 204 8.14 -7.25 -13.46
N GLY A 205 7.05 -7.61 -14.15
CA GLY A 205 6.26 -8.79 -13.86
C GLY A 205 5.37 -8.67 -12.63
N THR A 206 4.43 -9.60 -12.52
CA THR A 206 3.40 -9.62 -11.47
C THR A 206 2.92 -11.05 -11.17
N GLY A 207 2.42 -11.28 -9.95
CA GLY A 207 1.79 -12.54 -9.56
C GLY A 207 0.28 -12.61 -9.85
N GLY A 208 -0.34 -11.49 -10.25
CA GLY A 208 -1.77 -11.37 -10.59
C GLY A 208 -1.98 -10.32 -11.67
N TYR A 209 -3.10 -10.40 -12.39
CA TYR A 209 -3.38 -9.52 -13.51
C TYR A 209 -4.75 -8.84 -13.34
N SER A 210 -4.74 -7.52 -13.20
CA SER A 210 -5.96 -6.70 -13.13
C SER A 210 -6.48 -6.40 -14.53
N PHE A 211 -7.80 -6.45 -14.68
CA PHE A 211 -8.46 -6.41 -15.98
C PHE A 211 -9.06 -5.04 -16.26
N SER A 212 -9.14 -4.70 -17.54
CA SER A 212 -10.12 -3.72 -18.03
C SER A 212 -11.51 -4.37 -18.18
N LYS A 213 -12.56 -3.54 -18.20
CA LYS A 213 -13.95 -3.96 -18.44
C LYS A 213 -14.10 -4.76 -19.75
N GLU A 214 -13.42 -4.34 -20.82
CA GLU A 214 -13.47 -5.01 -22.12
C GLU A 214 -12.78 -6.37 -22.09
N GLU A 215 -11.59 -6.47 -21.51
CA GLU A 215 -10.89 -7.75 -21.35
C GLU A 215 -11.73 -8.75 -20.56
N LEU A 216 -12.35 -8.32 -19.45
CA LEU A 216 -13.22 -9.18 -18.66
C LEU A 216 -14.46 -9.62 -19.45
N THR A 217 -15.07 -8.72 -20.22
CA THR A 217 -16.21 -9.03 -21.09
C THR A 217 -15.86 -10.10 -22.12
N VAL A 218 -14.68 -10.00 -22.75
CA VAL A 218 -14.18 -11.01 -23.68
C VAL A 218 -13.97 -12.35 -22.98
N ILE A 219 -13.37 -12.35 -21.77
CA ILE A 219 -13.16 -13.57 -20.98
C ILE A 219 -14.50 -14.27 -20.66
N LEU A 220 -15.53 -13.51 -20.27
CA LEU A 220 -16.87 -14.04 -19.96
C LEU A 220 -17.53 -14.68 -21.19
N LYS A 221 -17.48 -14.00 -22.35
CA LYS A 221 -18.00 -14.53 -23.62
C LYS A 221 -17.26 -15.80 -24.05
N MET A 222 -15.93 -15.82 -23.95
CA MET A 222 -15.12 -17.02 -24.21
C MET A 222 -15.48 -18.18 -23.27
N ALA A 223 -15.91 -17.87 -22.04
CA ALA A 223 -16.37 -18.89 -21.10
C ALA A 223 -17.79 -19.41 -21.38
N GLY A 224 -18.54 -18.77 -22.29
CA GLY A 224 -19.96 -19.04 -22.56
C GLY A 224 -20.86 -18.61 -21.40
N LEU A 225 -20.56 -17.45 -20.81
CA LEU A 225 -21.36 -16.76 -19.78
C LEU A 225 -21.90 -15.47 -20.40
N ASP A 226 -22.89 -15.62 -21.28
CA ASP A 226 -23.36 -14.54 -22.16
C ASP A 226 -24.29 -13.53 -21.46
N VAL A 227 -24.83 -13.88 -20.29
CA VAL A 227 -25.66 -12.98 -19.49
C VAL A 227 -24.86 -12.47 -18.31
N TYR A 228 -24.53 -11.18 -18.32
CA TYR A 228 -23.78 -10.53 -17.24
C TYR A 228 -24.29 -9.12 -16.92
N LYS A 229 -24.07 -8.72 -15.66
CA LYS A 229 -24.35 -7.38 -15.13
C LYS A 229 -23.16 -6.89 -14.32
N PHE A 230 -22.65 -5.72 -14.71
CA PHE A 230 -21.57 -5.03 -14.00
C PHE A 230 -22.10 -4.16 -12.87
N TYR A 231 -21.40 -4.25 -11.75
CA TYR A 231 -21.49 -3.40 -10.59
C TYR A 231 -20.14 -2.72 -10.35
N TYR A 232 -20.20 -1.52 -9.76
CA TYR A 232 -19.06 -0.64 -9.51
C TYR A 232 -19.02 -0.29 -8.02
N PRO A 233 -18.40 -1.15 -7.18
CA PRO A 233 -18.26 -0.90 -5.76
C PRO A 233 -17.29 0.26 -5.50
N LEU A 234 -17.67 1.17 -4.60
CA LEU A 234 -16.84 2.30 -4.14
C LEU A 234 -16.64 2.24 -2.62
N PRO A 235 -15.45 2.56 -2.09
CA PRO A 235 -14.27 3.01 -2.84
C PRO A 235 -13.62 1.88 -3.63
N ASP A 236 -13.80 0.63 -3.22
CA ASP A 236 -13.53 -0.55 -4.04
C ASP A 236 -14.30 -1.77 -3.50
N TYR A 237 -14.09 -2.96 -4.09
CA TYR A 237 -14.76 -4.20 -3.69
C TYR A 237 -14.35 -4.72 -2.30
N LYS A 238 -13.30 -4.17 -1.65
CA LYS A 238 -12.77 -4.70 -0.39
C LYS A 238 -13.57 -4.16 0.79
N THR A 239 -13.87 -2.86 0.80
CA THR A 239 -14.69 -2.20 1.84
C THR A 239 -15.73 -1.26 1.23
N PRO A 240 -16.63 -1.76 0.38
CA PRO A 240 -17.56 -0.89 -0.33
C PRO A 240 -18.57 -0.27 0.63
N GLN A 241 -18.90 0.99 0.35
CA GLN A 241 -19.91 1.83 0.99
C GLN A 241 -21.07 2.13 0.02
N ILE A 242 -20.77 2.14 -1.28
CA ILE A 242 -21.74 2.42 -2.34
C ILE A 242 -21.51 1.41 -3.48
N ILE A 243 -22.59 0.92 -4.06
CA ILE A 243 -22.60 -0.02 -5.17
C ILE A 243 -23.45 0.58 -6.29
N TYR A 244 -22.80 1.07 -7.34
CA TYR A 244 -23.48 1.41 -8.59
C TYR A 244 -23.59 0.18 -9.49
N SER A 245 -24.48 0.23 -10.48
CA SER A 245 -24.50 -0.77 -11.56
C SER A 245 -24.50 -0.09 -12.91
N GLN A 246 -24.25 -0.86 -13.97
CA GLN A 246 -24.41 -0.38 -15.35
C GLN A 246 -25.80 0.22 -15.67
N ASN A 247 -26.81 -0.09 -14.86
CA ASN A 247 -28.18 0.43 -15.02
C ASN A 247 -28.48 1.65 -14.14
N TYR A 248 -27.62 1.95 -13.16
CA TYR A 248 -27.77 3.08 -12.25
C TYR A 248 -26.38 3.62 -11.92
N LEU A 249 -25.97 4.62 -12.70
CA LEU A 249 -24.72 5.35 -12.53
C LEU A 249 -24.95 6.58 -11.65
N PRO A 250 -23.90 7.10 -10.99
CA PRO A 250 -24.00 8.34 -10.23
C PRO A 250 -24.55 9.49 -11.09
N GLN A 251 -25.48 10.26 -10.54
CA GLN A 251 -26.04 11.47 -11.16
C GLN A 251 -25.56 12.76 -10.48
N THR A 252 -24.90 12.64 -9.32
CA THR A 252 -24.47 13.73 -8.44
C THR A 252 -23.15 13.38 -7.77
N ARG A 253 -22.62 14.30 -6.93
CA ARG A 253 -21.38 14.15 -6.14
C ARG A 253 -21.30 12.80 -5.42
N VAL A 254 -20.43 11.93 -5.91
CA VAL A 254 -20.09 10.65 -5.27
C VAL A 254 -19.46 10.88 -3.88
N GLY A 255 -18.71 11.98 -3.72
CA GLY A 255 -17.94 12.30 -2.52
C GLY A 255 -18.74 12.61 -1.26
N GLU A 256 -20.03 12.97 -1.34
CA GLU A 256 -20.83 13.34 -0.15
C GLU A 256 -20.99 12.18 0.85
N ARG A 257 -20.98 10.94 0.37
CA ARG A 257 -21.21 9.73 1.19
C ARG A 257 -20.06 8.72 1.12
N LEU A 258 -19.03 9.00 0.33
CA LEU A 258 -17.89 8.11 0.12
C LEU A 258 -16.70 8.53 0.97
N VAL A 259 -16.14 7.58 1.73
CA VAL A 259 -14.84 7.75 2.40
C VAL A 259 -13.81 6.83 1.75
N PRO A 260 -12.97 7.32 0.83
CA PRO A 260 -11.86 6.54 0.28
C PRO A 260 -10.79 6.24 1.34
N TYR A 261 -9.98 5.21 1.10
CA TYR A 261 -8.89 4.83 2.00
C TYR A 261 -7.66 4.39 1.21
N TYR A 262 -6.48 4.62 1.78
CA TYR A 262 -5.21 4.19 1.20
C TYR A 262 -4.30 3.64 2.30
N VAL A 263 -3.94 2.36 2.19
CA VAL A 263 -3.04 1.69 3.16
C VAL A 263 -1.67 2.36 3.14
N LYS A 264 -1.18 2.69 1.95
CA LYS A 264 0.01 3.53 1.74
C LYS A 264 -0.36 4.73 0.88
N LYS A 265 0.08 5.89 1.32
CA LYS A 265 -0.33 7.20 0.78
C LYS A 265 0.82 7.91 0.08
N ASP A 266 2.01 7.33 0.18
CA ASP A 266 3.26 8.01 -0.15
C ASP A 266 3.47 8.12 -1.66
N SER A 267 2.73 7.37 -2.46
CA SER A 267 2.80 7.47 -3.92
C SER A 267 1.67 8.31 -4.53
N LEU A 268 0.75 8.83 -3.71
CA LEU A 268 -0.37 9.62 -4.22
C LEU A 268 0.12 10.96 -4.79
N VAL A 269 -0.35 11.27 -6.00
CA VAL A 269 -0.06 12.49 -6.77
C VAL A 269 -1.31 13.28 -7.15
N ALA A 270 -2.50 12.74 -6.89
CA ALA A 270 -3.78 13.44 -7.05
C ALA A 270 -4.78 13.01 -5.97
N VAL A 271 -5.83 13.80 -5.76
CA VAL A 271 -6.88 13.54 -4.77
C VAL A 271 -8.09 12.93 -5.46
N GLU A 272 -8.37 11.66 -5.19
CA GLU A 272 -9.44 10.89 -5.86
C GLU A 272 -10.84 11.51 -5.69
N THR A 273 -11.17 12.00 -4.50
CA THR A 273 -12.49 12.60 -4.21
C THR A 273 -12.80 13.79 -5.07
N ASP A 274 -11.76 14.54 -5.47
CA ASP A 274 -11.91 15.81 -6.18
C ASP A 274 -12.14 15.55 -7.69
N LEU A 275 -11.87 14.35 -8.18
CA LEU A 275 -12.01 13.96 -9.59
C LEU A 275 -13.32 13.24 -9.91
N TYR A 276 -14.06 12.77 -8.91
CA TYR A 276 -15.29 11.99 -9.14
C TYR A 276 -16.36 12.78 -9.91
N ASP A 277 -16.49 14.07 -9.65
CA ASP A 277 -17.47 14.92 -10.34
C ASP A 277 -17.14 15.01 -11.83
N ASP A 278 -15.89 15.29 -12.16
CA ASP A 278 -15.43 15.41 -13.55
C ASP A 278 -15.66 14.11 -14.33
N ILE A 279 -15.35 12.94 -13.75
CA ILE A 279 -15.54 11.66 -14.46
C ILE A 279 -17.02 11.29 -14.65
N VAL A 280 -17.89 11.73 -13.73
CA VAL A 280 -19.34 11.51 -13.83
C VAL A 280 -19.93 12.45 -14.89
N GLU A 281 -19.58 13.73 -14.87
CA GLU A 281 -20.04 14.73 -15.84
C GLU A 281 -19.60 14.39 -17.28
N ASN A 282 -18.41 13.79 -17.43
CA ASN A 282 -17.90 13.35 -18.73
C ASN A 282 -18.39 11.95 -19.14
N GLY A 283 -19.23 11.28 -18.35
CA GLY A 283 -19.83 9.99 -18.71
C GLY A 283 -18.84 8.82 -18.74
N VAL A 284 -17.69 8.92 -18.05
CA VAL A 284 -16.59 7.93 -18.06
C VAL A 284 -16.44 7.19 -16.74
N PHE A 285 -17.40 7.33 -15.81
CA PHE A 285 -17.37 6.71 -14.49
C PHE A 285 -17.10 5.20 -14.53
N GLU A 286 -17.77 4.44 -15.41
CA GLU A 286 -17.60 2.99 -15.48
C GLU A 286 -16.15 2.57 -15.82
N PHE A 287 -15.44 3.39 -16.61
CA PHE A 287 -14.06 3.15 -16.99
C PHE A 287 -13.10 3.36 -15.81
N PHE A 288 -13.39 4.34 -14.95
CA PHE A 288 -12.56 4.73 -13.81
C PHE A 288 -13.02 4.15 -12.46
N ALA A 289 -14.10 3.38 -12.41
CA ALA A 289 -14.50 2.68 -11.18
C ALA A 289 -13.32 1.83 -10.66
N ASN A 290 -12.94 1.96 -9.40
CA ASN A 290 -11.73 1.31 -8.86
C ASN A 290 -11.73 -0.22 -8.94
N SER A 291 -12.92 -0.81 -9.03
CA SER A 291 -13.10 -2.25 -9.08
C SER A 291 -14.39 -2.62 -9.78
N PHE A 292 -14.47 -3.89 -10.21
CA PHE A 292 -15.69 -4.47 -10.75
C PHE A 292 -16.22 -5.54 -9.80
N LEU A 293 -17.55 -5.58 -9.68
CA LEU A 293 -18.27 -6.77 -9.27
C LEU A 293 -19.15 -7.20 -10.44
N VAL A 294 -18.99 -8.43 -10.92
CA VAL A 294 -19.73 -8.94 -12.07
C VAL A 294 -20.56 -10.14 -11.67
N GLU A 295 -21.87 -10.01 -11.85
CA GLU A 295 -22.78 -11.15 -11.86
C GLU A 295 -22.82 -11.71 -13.28
N CYS A 296 -22.56 -13.00 -13.45
CA CYS A 296 -22.64 -13.65 -14.76
C CYS A 296 -23.27 -15.04 -14.67
N SER A 297 -23.92 -15.45 -15.75
CA SER A 297 -24.62 -16.74 -15.83
C SER A 297 -24.75 -17.19 -17.29
N ILE A 298 -25.25 -18.40 -17.47
CA ILE A 298 -25.56 -18.95 -18.80
C ILE A 298 -26.80 -18.23 -19.37
N ASN A 299 -27.86 -18.12 -18.56
CA ASN A 299 -29.17 -17.62 -19.00
C ASN A 299 -30.05 -17.10 -17.83
N ALA A 300 -29.52 -16.98 -16.61
CA ALA A 300 -30.29 -16.57 -15.45
C ALA A 300 -30.61 -15.07 -15.51
N LYS A 301 -31.77 -14.68 -14.99
CA LYS A 301 -32.12 -13.25 -14.89
C LYS A 301 -31.17 -12.55 -13.90
N PRO A 302 -30.56 -11.41 -14.27
CA PRO A 302 -29.72 -10.64 -13.37
C PRO A 302 -30.46 -10.20 -12.10
N CYS A 303 -29.69 -9.92 -11.04
CA CYS A 303 -30.20 -9.38 -9.79
C CYS A 303 -30.97 -8.07 -10.03
N SER A 304 -32.10 -7.93 -9.32
CA SER A 304 -32.99 -6.78 -9.48
C SER A 304 -32.41 -5.48 -8.93
N VAL A 305 -31.46 -5.55 -8.00
CA VAL A 305 -30.82 -4.37 -7.40
C VAL A 305 -29.93 -3.69 -8.44
N ASP A 306 -30.24 -2.43 -8.75
CA ASP A 306 -29.46 -1.58 -9.64
C ASP A 306 -28.52 -0.63 -8.87
N PHE A 307 -28.79 -0.34 -7.60
CA PHE A 307 -27.95 0.50 -6.75
C PHE A 307 -28.09 0.12 -5.28
N ALA A 308 -27.02 0.23 -4.50
CA ALA A 308 -27.09 0.08 -3.05
C ALA A 308 -26.13 1.01 -2.30
N THR A 309 -26.55 1.50 -1.14
CA THR A 309 -25.66 2.08 -0.12
C THR A 309 -25.60 1.14 1.08
N VAL A 310 -24.41 0.92 1.62
CA VAL A 310 -24.16 0.00 2.72
C VAL A 310 -23.33 0.66 3.81
N THR A 311 -23.65 0.41 5.06
CA THR A 311 -22.96 1.05 6.20
C THR A 311 -22.50 0.03 7.25
N PRO A 312 -21.68 -0.97 6.86
CA PRO A 312 -21.24 -2.01 7.80
C PRO A 312 -20.33 -1.45 8.92
N ASP A 313 -19.73 -0.27 8.71
CA ASP A 313 -18.94 0.46 9.71
C ASP A 313 -19.75 0.88 10.94
N ARG A 314 -21.08 0.90 10.85
CA ARG A 314 -21.99 1.23 11.97
C ARG A 314 -22.23 0.04 12.94
N GLY A 315 -21.64 -1.13 12.68
CA GLY A 315 -21.71 -2.30 13.55
C GLY A 315 -23.05 -3.05 13.56
N HIS A 316 -23.18 -4.05 14.44
CA HIS A 316 -24.31 -4.99 14.48
C HIS A 316 -25.68 -4.35 14.72
N GLU A 317 -25.71 -3.28 15.51
CA GLU A 317 -26.95 -2.59 15.85
C GLU A 317 -27.40 -1.64 14.74
N ARG A 318 -26.48 -0.99 14.00
CA ARG A 318 -26.84 0.14 13.12
C ARG A 318 -26.42 -0.03 11.66
N GLY A 319 -25.77 -1.14 11.32
CA GLY A 319 -25.40 -1.45 9.95
C GLY A 319 -26.62 -1.73 9.08
N THR A 320 -26.82 -0.95 8.02
CA THR A 320 -27.95 -1.09 7.11
C THR A 320 -27.52 -1.14 5.65
N VAL A 321 -28.43 -1.68 4.83
CA VAL A 321 -28.41 -1.62 3.38
C VAL A 321 -29.63 -0.85 2.93
N THR A 322 -29.45 0.11 2.03
CA THR A 322 -30.55 0.69 1.23
C THR A 322 -30.32 0.34 -0.24
N ALA A 323 -31.26 -0.37 -0.87
CA ALA A 323 -31.13 -0.88 -2.23
C ALA A 323 -32.27 -0.37 -3.12
N ILE A 324 -31.93 0.07 -4.34
CA ILE A 324 -32.89 0.45 -5.40
C ILE A 324 -32.99 -0.70 -6.39
N HIS A 325 -34.21 -1.12 -6.68
CA HIS A 325 -34.52 -2.22 -7.59
C HIS A 325 -35.02 -1.72 -8.95
N ASN A 326 -34.84 -2.55 -9.98
CA ASN A 326 -35.22 -2.28 -11.36
C ASN A 326 -36.73 -2.06 -11.57
N ASN A 327 -37.57 -2.61 -10.69
CA ASN A 327 -39.02 -2.40 -10.62
C ASN A 327 -39.40 -1.08 -9.91
N LYS A 328 -38.44 -0.19 -9.65
CA LYS A 328 -38.64 1.13 -9.02
C LYS A 328 -39.12 1.06 -7.56
N THR A 329 -38.79 -0.02 -6.86
CA THR A 329 -38.92 -0.10 -5.40
C THR A 329 -37.57 0.14 -4.73
N VAL A 330 -37.60 0.70 -3.53
CA VAL A 330 -36.44 0.87 -2.65
C VAL A 330 -36.67 0.06 -1.39
N THR A 331 -35.68 -0.71 -0.97
CA THR A 331 -35.73 -1.48 0.27
C THR A 331 -34.65 -1.02 1.22
N LYS A 332 -34.96 -1.01 2.51
CA LYS A 332 -33.99 -0.79 3.58
C LYS A 332 -34.03 -1.94 4.58
N GLN A 333 -32.86 -2.51 4.85
CA GLN A 333 -32.68 -3.72 5.65
C GLN A 333 -31.50 -3.57 6.60
N ALA A 334 -31.55 -4.25 7.74
CA ALA A 334 -30.39 -4.39 8.60
C ALA A 334 -29.40 -5.41 7.99
N ILE A 335 -28.09 -5.13 8.10
CA ILE A 335 -27.03 -6.08 7.71
C ILE A 335 -26.98 -7.25 8.69
N PHE A 336 -27.16 -6.94 9.98
CA PHE A 336 -27.12 -7.88 11.09
C PHE A 336 -28.46 -7.90 11.81
N SER A 337 -28.77 -8.99 12.52
CA SER A 337 -30.05 -9.14 13.21
C SER A 337 -30.29 -8.11 14.33
N GLY A 338 -29.24 -7.57 14.96
CA GLY A 338 -29.36 -6.53 15.98
C GLY A 338 -30.06 -5.27 15.47
N GLY A 339 -29.80 -4.89 14.22
CA GLY A 339 -30.36 -3.67 13.62
C GLY A 339 -31.82 -3.73 13.17
N ILE A 340 -32.51 -4.87 13.31
CA ILE A 340 -33.93 -4.99 12.93
C ILE A 340 -34.80 -3.98 13.70
N THR A 341 -34.49 -3.72 14.97
CA THR A 341 -35.21 -2.74 15.79
C THR A 341 -35.09 -1.33 15.21
N ASN A 342 -33.95 -0.97 14.63
CA ASN A 342 -33.74 0.34 14.01
C ASN A 342 -34.53 0.50 12.71
N ILE A 343 -34.71 -0.58 11.92
CA ILE A 343 -35.59 -0.54 10.73
C ILE A 343 -37.06 -0.29 11.14
N ARG A 344 -37.51 -0.91 12.24
CA ARG A 344 -38.85 -0.65 12.80
C ARG A 344 -38.96 0.78 13.35
N GLY A 345 -37.89 1.27 13.99
CA GLY A 345 -37.77 2.65 14.46
C GLY A 345 -37.92 3.67 13.32
N LEU A 346 -37.21 3.47 12.20
CA LEU A 346 -37.33 4.29 10.99
C LEU A 346 -38.78 4.37 10.48
N TYR A 347 -39.46 3.22 10.39
CA TYR A 347 -40.87 3.19 9.99
C TYR A 347 -41.73 4.04 10.93
N ASN A 348 -41.61 3.84 12.24
CA ASN A 348 -42.36 4.59 13.24
C ASN A 348 -42.07 6.10 13.17
N ASN A 349 -40.81 6.49 13.02
CA ASN A 349 -40.40 7.89 12.92
C ASN A 349 -41.03 8.59 11.71
N ILE A 350 -41.09 7.90 10.56
CA ILE A 350 -41.71 8.43 9.35
C ILE A 350 -43.24 8.54 9.51
N GLN A 351 -43.88 7.56 10.16
CA GLN A 351 -45.30 7.66 10.47
C GLN A 351 -45.60 8.81 11.46
N ASP A 352 -44.74 9.02 12.47
CA ASP A 352 -44.87 10.10 13.45
C ASP A 352 -44.92 11.48 12.78
N ILE A 353 -43.96 11.77 11.89
CA ILE A 353 -43.92 13.08 11.20
C ILE A 353 -45.05 13.22 10.17
N ARG A 354 -45.44 12.13 9.48
CA ARG A 354 -46.57 12.14 8.53
C ARG A 354 -47.91 12.41 9.22
N ASN A 355 -48.13 11.84 10.40
CA ASN A 355 -49.33 12.08 11.21
C ASN A 355 -49.47 13.55 11.64
N ARG A 356 -48.36 14.29 11.65
CA ARG A 356 -48.32 15.74 11.88
C ARG A 356 -48.46 16.55 10.59
N GLY A 357 -48.73 15.92 9.46
CA GLY A 357 -48.86 16.58 8.16
C GLY A 357 -47.53 17.18 7.68
N ILE A 358 -46.41 16.52 7.94
CA ILE A 358 -45.11 16.81 7.32
C ILE A 358 -44.94 15.88 6.11
N PRO A 359 -44.59 16.39 4.92
CA PRO A 359 -44.44 15.53 3.75
C PRO A 359 -43.24 14.59 3.92
N ALA A 360 -43.49 13.29 3.90
CA ALA A 360 -42.44 12.27 3.92
C ALA A 360 -42.80 11.10 3.00
N VAL A 361 -41.80 10.40 2.49
CA VAL A 361 -41.97 9.23 1.62
C VAL A 361 -42.81 8.16 2.32
N ASP A 362 -43.71 7.52 1.58
CA ASP A 362 -44.52 6.43 2.11
C ASP A 362 -43.66 5.18 2.32
N ILE A 363 -43.68 4.63 3.53
CA ILE A 363 -42.90 3.44 3.89
C ILE A 363 -43.86 2.37 4.39
N LYS A 364 -43.65 1.14 3.92
CA LYS A 364 -44.33 -0.07 4.39
C LYS A 364 -43.32 -1.01 5.02
N LEU A 365 -43.75 -1.79 6.00
CA LEU A 365 -42.92 -2.82 6.62
C LEU A 365 -43.39 -4.21 6.15
N GLU A 366 -42.50 -4.96 5.49
CA GLU A 366 -42.73 -6.36 5.12
C GLU A 366 -41.70 -7.24 5.85
N GLY A 367 -42.15 -7.91 6.92
CA GLY A 367 -41.26 -8.62 7.83
C GLY A 367 -40.27 -7.66 8.50
N ASP A 368 -38.98 -7.86 8.24
CA ASP A 368 -37.88 -7.03 8.77
C ASP A 368 -37.31 -6.06 7.72
N THR A 369 -38.05 -5.80 6.63
CA THR A 369 -37.64 -4.91 5.54
C THR A 369 -38.58 -3.72 5.44
N ALA A 370 -38.02 -2.51 5.42
CA ALA A 370 -38.76 -1.31 5.05
C ALA A 370 -38.76 -1.16 3.53
N ILE A 371 -39.94 -0.98 2.93
CA ILE A 371 -40.14 -0.86 1.48
C ILE A 371 -40.76 0.50 1.19
N MET A 372 -40.22 1.20 0.19
CA MET A 372 -40.69 2.51 -0.23
C MET A 372 -40.62 2.66 -1.77
N PRO A 373 -41.44 3.53 -2.38
CA PRO A 373 -41.33 3.80 -3.81
C PRO A 373 -40.04 4.58 -4.14
N LEU A 374 -39.48 4.36 -5.33
CA LEU A 374 -38.42 5.23 -5.83
C LEU A 374 -39.00 6.61 -6.17
N VAL A 375 -38.48 7.64 -5.50
CA VAL A 375 -38.75 9.05 -5.82
C VAL A 375 -37.87 9.44 -7.02
N LYS A 376 -38.46 10.06 -8.05
CA LYS A 376 -37.76 10.40 -9.31
C LYS A 376 -37.15 11.80 -9.27
N GLU A 377 -37.67 12.62 -8.39
CA GLU A 377 -37.27 14.00 -8.15
C GLU A 377 -35.87 14.05 -7.52
N GLN A 378 -35.19 15.18 -7.68
CA GLN A 378 -33.84 15.34 -7.19
C GLN A 378 -33.81 15.46 -5.65
N MET A 379 -32.71 15.01 -5.07
CA MET A 379 -32.37 15.28 -3.69
C MET A 379 -32.41 16.80 -3.42
N ALA A 380 -32.93 17.21 -2.27
CA ALA A 380 -33.04 18.62 -1.91
C ALA A 380 -31.66 19.29 -1.83
N SER A 381 -30.63 18.59 -1.34
CA SER A 381 -29.24 19.07 -1.38
C SER A 381 -28.73 19.35 -2.80
N ALA A 382 -29.03 18.47 -3.76
CA ALA A 382 -28.62 18.63 -5.16
C ALA A 382 -29.36 19.79 -5.83
N CYS A 383 -30.67 19.92 -5.59
CA CYS A 383 -31.48 21.03 -6.06
C CYS A 383 -30.97 22.37 -5.48
N LEU A 384 -30.73 22.42 -4.17
CA LEU A 384 -30.18 23.57 -3.46
C LEU A 384 -28.85 24.01 -4.08
N LYS A 385 -27.91 23.09 -4.29
CA LYS A 385 -26.63 23.40 -4.94
C LYS A 385 -26.82 24.04 -6.31
N LYS A 386 -27.66 23.43 -7.16
CA LYS A 386 -27.94 23.96 -8.50
C LYS A 386 -28.46 25.39 -8.44
N LYS A 387 -29.44 25.65 -7.58
CA LYS A 387 -30.01 27.00 -7.42
C LYS A 387 -29.00 28.00 -6.83
N VAL A 388 -28.16 27.58 -5.88
CA VAL A 388 -27.06 28.41 -5.32
C VAL A 388 -26.06 28.81 -6.42
N LEU A 389 -25.60 27.85 -7.23
CA LEU A 389 -24.67 28.14 -8.34
C LEU A 389 -25.28 29.07 -9.39
N GLN A 390 -26.59 28.98 -9.60
CA GLN A 390 -27.35 29.84 -10.52
C GLN A 390 -27.74 31.18 -9.89
N LYS A 391 -27.49 31.37 -8.59
CA LYS A 391 -27.95 32.53 -7.80
C LYS A 391 -29.47 32.74 -7.85
N ASP A 392 -30.22 31.65 -7.94
CA ASP A 392 -31.68 31.60 -8.12
C ASP A 392 -32.37 30.95 -6.91
N ILE A 393 -32.06 31.44 -5.72
CA ILE A 393 -32.67 30.99 -4.47
C ILE A 393 -32.53 32.04 -3.37
N ASP A 394 -33.59 32.17 -2.57
CA ASP A 394 -33.52 32.83 -1.28
C ASP A 394 -33.18 31.79 -0.20
N LEU A 395 -31.97 31.89 0.35
CA LEU A 395 -31.51 30.96 1.39
C LEU A 395 -32.26 31.17 2.71
N TYR A 396 -32.69 32.39 3.05
CA TYR A 396 -33.48 32.62 4.26
C TYR A 396 -34.82 31.90 4.14
N GLU A 397 -35.55 32.11 3.03
CA GLU A 397 -36.85 31.47 2.82
C GLU A 397 -36.74 29.94 2.84
N TYR A 398 -35.71 29.39 2.19
CA TYR A 398 -35.47 27.95 2.14
C TYR A 398 -35.27 27.34 3.54
N PHE A 399 -34.43 27.95 4.37
CA PHE A 399 -34.14 27.44 5.72
C PHE A 399 -35.23 27.77 6.74
N GLU A 400 -35.97 28.86 6.59
CA GLU A 400 -37.16 29.14 7.39
C GLU A 400 -38.28 28.12 7.15
N ARG A 401 -38.46 27.73 5.88
CA ARG A 401 -39.39 26.66 5.51
C ARG A 401 -38.97 25.34 6.12
N LEU A 402 -37.69 24.99 6.04
CA LEU A 402 -37.16 23.79 6.70
C LEU A 402 -37.38 23.84 8.22
N PHE A 403 -37.07 24.98 8.85
CA PHE A 403 -37.24 25.16 10.29
C PHE A 403 -38.70 25.03 10.73
N THR A 404 -39.64 25.47 9.90
CA THR A 404 -41.07 25.28 10.14
C THR A 404 -41.44 23.80 10.24
N TYR A 405 -40.91 22.95 9.35
CA TYR A 405 -41.10 21.50 9.45
C TYR A 405 -40.42 20.90 10.68
N ILE A 406 -39.20 21.33 10.99
CA ILE A 406 -38.48 20.87 12.19
C ILE A 406 -39.28 21.20 13.45
N ALA A 407 -39.73 22.45 13.62
CA ALA A 407 -40.50 22.89 14.79
C ALA A 407 -41.85 22.16 14.90
N LYS A 408 -42.48 21.81 13.77
CA LYS A 408 -43.74 21.06 13.72
C LYS A 408 -43.57 19.56 14.01
N SER A 409 -42.34 19.02 13.93
CA SER A 409 -42.07 17.58 13.92
C SER A 409 -42.40 16.85 15.22
N SER A 410 -42.45 17.55 16.36
CA SER A 410 -42.90 16.99 17.64
C SER A 410 -43.46 18.08 18.57
N GLU A 411 -44.10 17.68 19.66
CA GLU A 411 -44.56 18.63 20.68
C GLU A 411 -43.38 19.34 21.35
N PRO A 412 -43.49 20.66 21.60
CA PRO A 412 -42.52 21.37 22.41
C PRO A 412 -42.63 20.96 23.88
N VAL A 413 -41.50 20.94 24.58
CA VAL A 413 -41.40 20.70 26.03
C VAL A 413 -40.77 21.90 26.74
N SER A 414 -40.79 21.91 28.08
CA SER A 414 -40.16 22.98 28.86
C SER A 414 -38.66 23.12 28.52
N PRO A 415 -38.11 24.34 28.43
CA PRO A 415 -36.66 24.57 28.30
C PRO A 415 -35.81 23.83 29.34
N ASP A 416 -36.34 23.62 30.56
CA ASP A 416 -35.66 22.87 31.63
C ASP A 416 -35.43 21.39 31.29
N CYS A 417 -36.17 20.85 30.32
CA CYS A 417 -36.02 19.48 29.84
C CYS A 417 -34.87 19.34 28.83
N ASN A 418 -34.20 20.43 28.42
CA ASN A 418 -33.16 20.41 27.40
C ASN A 418 -32.01 19.46 27.77
N ALA A 419 -31.91 18.34 27.06
CA ALA A 419 -30.92 17.30 27.32
C ALA A 419 -29.47 17.79 27.06
N ILE A 420 -29.26 18.76 26.16
CA ILE A 420 -27.94 19.35 25.93
C ILE A 420 -27.50 20.15 27.17
N LEU A 421 -28.41 20.94 27.75
CA LEU A 421 -28.13 21.74 28.94
C LEU A 421 -27.76 20.84 30.12
N GLN A 422 -28.55 19.78 30.36
CA GLN A 422 -28.28 18.79 31.41
C GLN A 422 -26.90 18.14 31.25
N ALA A 423 -26.53 17.73 30.02
CA ALA A 423 -25.22 17.13 29.75
C ALA A 423 -24.04 18.11 29.94
N VAL A 424 -24.24 19.40 29.65
CA VAL A 424 -23.23 20.45 29.87
C VAL A 424 -23.04 20.72 31.37
N GLU A 425 -24.14 20.72 32.15
CA GLU A 425 -24.11 20.86 33.60
C GLU A 425 -23.40 19.69 34.30
N GLU A 426 -23.72 18.45 33.93
CA GLU A 426 -23.13 17.24 34.52
C GLU A 426 -21.63 17.12 34.26
N LYS A 427 -21.16 17.52 33.08
CA LYS A 427 -19.75 17.41 32.67
C LYS A 427 -18.89 18.63 33.08
N LYS A 428 -19.45 19.62 33.79
CA LYS A 428 -18.78 20.88 34.18
C LYS A 428 -18.07 21.59 33.02
N LEU A 429 -18.62 21.48 31.81
CA LEU A 429 -18.00 22.05 30.60
C LEU A 429 -18.10 23.58 30.55
N MET A 430 -19.06 24.16 31.28
CA MET A 430 -19.24 25.59 31.54
C MET A 430 -19.80 25.82 32.94
N ARG A 431 -19.71 27.05 33.48
CA ARG A 431 -20.35 27.40 34.76
C ARG A 431 -21.87 27.47 34.57
N LYS A 432 -22.62 27.06 35.59
CA LYS A 432 -24.10 27.02 35.57
C LYS A 432 -24.74 28.38 35.22
N GLU A 433 -24.12 29.45 35.71
CA GLU A 433 -24.51 30.85 35.45
C GLU A 433 -24.36 31.23 33.98
N ASP A 434 -23.31 30.73 33.30
CA ASP A 434 -23.01 31.03 31.89
C ASP A 434 -23.89 30.20 30.92
N ALA A 435 -24.41 29.05 31.36
CA ALA A 435 -25.24 28.15 30.54
C ALA A 435 -26.75 28.45 30.62
N GLY A 436 -27.23 28.99 31.75
CA GLY A 436 -28.64 29.39 31.93
C GLY A 436 -29.06 30.62 31.12
N ASP A 437 -28.10 31.44 30.69
CA ASP A 437 -28.30 32.66 29.88
C ASP A 437 -28.26 32.41 28.35
N LEU A 438 -28.19 31.14 27.92
CA LEU A 438 -28.18 30.74 26.51
C LEU A 438 -29.59 30.40 26.03
N ASP A 439 -30.00 31.01 24.92
CA ASP A 439 -31.25 30.67 24.24
C ASP A 439 -31.03 29.49 23.28
N PHE A 440 -31.58 28.33 23.64
CA PHE A 440 -31.55 27.14 22.79
C PHE A 440 -32.73 27.07 21.82
N GLY A 441 -33.70 27.99 21.90
CA GLY A 441 -34.92 27.98 21.11
C GLY A 441 -35.91 26.90 21.56
N ILE A 442 -36.73 26.42 20.62
CA ILE A 442 -37.79 25.44 20.88
C ILE A 442 -37.17 24.08 21.23
N ILE A 443 -37.50 23.53 22.40
CA ILE A 443 -37.08 22.17 22.78
C ILE A 443 -38.17 21.19 22.36
N LEU A 444 -37.82 20.24 21.48
CA LEU A 444 -38.74 19.22 20.97
C LEU A 444 -38.65 17.96 21.83
N SER A 445 -39.80 17.41 22.22
CA SER A 445 -39.89 16.10 22.87
C SER A 445 -39.19 14.99 22.07
N LYS A 446 -39.29 15.06 20.73
CA LYS A 446 -38.55 14.24 19.77
C LYS A 446 -37.97 15.15 18.70
N ALA A 447 -36.64 15.26 18.64
CA ALA A 447 -35.93 15.95 17.57
C ALA A 447 -35.43 14.92 16.55
N TYR A 448 -35.98 14.96 15.34
CA TYR A 448 -35.55 14.13 14.22
C TYR A 448 -34.33 14.79 13.56
N ILE A 449 -33.12 14.34 13.94
CA ILE A 449 -31.87 15.06 13.64
C ILE A 449 -31.41 14.94 12.17
N GLU A 450 -32.18 14.19 11.38
CA GLU A 450 -31.97 13.93 9.95
C GLU A 450 -32.96 14.70 9.06
N MET A 451 -33.75 15.64 9.62
CA MET A 451 -34.53 16.58 8.83
C MET A 451 -33.62 17.66 8.21
N ILE A 452 -32.78 17.22 7.27
CA ILE A 452 -31.77 18.02 6.57
C ILE A 452 -31.91 17.84 5.05
N PRO A 453 -31.39 18.78 4.23
CA PRO A 453 -31.49 18.68 2.76
C PRO A 453 -30.94 17.38 2.14
N MET A 454 -29.99 16.70 2.80
CA MET A 454 -29.40 15.43 2.34
C MET A 454 -30.31 14.21 2.53
N ASN A 455 -31.39 14.33 3.31
CA ASN A 455 -32.38 13.27 3.58
C ASN A 455 -33.80 13.75 3.23
N ALA A 456 -33.90 14.59 2.19
CA ALA A 456 -35.16 15.02 1.59
C ALA A 456 -35.02 15.08 0.07
N PHE A 457 -36.14 14.90 -0.63
CA PHE A 457 -36.29 15.24 -2.05
C PHE A 457 -36.94 16.62 -2.18
N TRP A 458 -36.65 17.32 -3.29
CA TRP A 458 -37.30 18.59 -3.62
C TRP A 458 -38.44 18.36 -4.62
N VAL A 459 -39.69 18.49 -4.19
CA VAL A 459 -40.88 18.14 -4.96
C VAL A 459 -41.87 19.31 -4.92
N ASN A 460 -42.27 19.84 -6.08
CA ASN A 460 -43.21 20.96 -6.20
C ASN A 460 -42.83 22.17 -5.32
N ASP A 461 -41.54 22.53 -5.35
CA ASP A 461 -40.95 23.58 -4.50
C ASP A 461 -41.07 23.36 -3.00
N ASP A 462 -41.21 22.11 -2.53
CA ASP A 462 -41.25 21.77 -1.11
C ASP A 462 -40.42 20.52 -0.77
N PHE A 463 -40.23 20.27 0.53
CA PHE A 463 -39.48 19.13 1.04
C PHE A 463 -40.35 17.86 1.09
N LEU A 464 -39.80 16.75 0.62
CA LEU A 464 -40.32 15.40 0.86
C LEU A 464 -39.27 14.59 1.63
N PHE A 465 -39.43 14.47 2.95
CA PHE A 465 -38.46 13.83 3.82
C PHE A 465 -38.43 12.31 3.67
N PHE A 466 -37.26 11.72 3.84
CA PHE A 466 -37.08 10.28 3.94
C PHE A 466 -35.95 9.97 4.92
N ASP A 467 -35.75 8.69 5.22
CA ASP A 467 -34.62 8.21 6.01
C ASP A 467 -34.40 8.92 7.37
N GLN A 468 -35.44 8.94 8.20
CA GLN A 468 -35.41 9.51 9.55
C GLN A 468 -35.13 8.41 10.58
N GLU A 469 -33.88 7.98 10.69
CA GLU A 469 -33.43 6.91 11.58
C GLU A 469 -33.24 7.40 13.03
N PHE A 470 -32.65 8.58 13.19
CA PHE A 470 -32.19 9.06 14.49
C PHE A 470 -33.13 10.10 15.12
N VAL A 471 -33.53 9.81 16.37
CA VAL A 471 -34.34 10.69 17.20
C VAL A 471 -33.62 10.95 18.52
N TYR A 472 -33.47 12.22 18.86
CA TYR A 472 -33.01 12.65 20.17
C TYR A 472 -34.18 13.22 20.96
N TYR A 473 -34.30 12.81 22.23
CA TYR A 473 -35.40 13.21 23.10
C TYR A 473 -35.04 14.49 23.84
N ASN A 474 -35.99 15.43 23.89
CA ASN A 474 -35.83 16.74 24.55
C ASN A 474 -34.63 17.54 24.03
N TYR A 475 -34.47 17.59 22.70
CA TYR A 475 -33.40 18.32 22.03
C TYR A 475 -33.93 19.59 21.34
N PRO A 476 -33.09 20.64 21.18
CA PRO A 476 -33.50 21.85 20.50
C PRO A 476 -33.80 21.64 19.00
N ALA A 477 -34.87 22.24 18.48
CA ALA A 477 -35.13 22.35 17.04
C ALA A 477 -33.95 23.03 16.31
N ASN A 478 -33.35 24.03 16.97
CA ASN A 478 -32.17 24.76 16.48
C ASN A 478 -30.95 23.85 16.27
N TYR A 479 -30.84 22.72 16.99
CA TYR A 479 -29.77 21.74 16.75
C TYR A 479 -29.93 21.05 15.40
N VAL A 480 -31.17 20.71 15.01
CA VAL A 480 -31.47 20.12 13.70
C VAL A 480 -31.19 21.12 12.57
N LEU A 481 -31.60 22.38 12.76
CA LEU A 481 -31.31 23.45 11.80
C LEU A 481 -29.81 23.73 11.68
N PHE A 482 -29.07 23.74 12.79
CA PHE A 482 -27.62 23.81 12.81
C PHE A 482 -27.00 22.74 11.92
N ARG A 483 -27.45 21.47 12.03
CA ARG A 483 -26.96 20.38 11.19
C ARG A 483 -27.27 20.63 9.71
N ALA A 484 -28.45 21.15 9.39
CA ALA A 484 -28.81 21.48 8.02
C ALA A 484 -27.91 22.58 7.43
N LEU A 485 -27.65 23.65 8.17
CA LEU A 485 -26.77 24.75 7.77
C LEU A 485 -25.32 24.28 7.64
N LYS A 486 -24.77 23.63 8.68
CA LYS A 486 -23.39 23.14 8.70
C LYS A 486 -23.10 22.22 7.51
N ASN A 487 -23.98 21.25 7.23
CA ASN A 487 -23.81 20.35 6.09
C ASN A 487 -23.90 21.11 4.76
N THR A 488 -24.85 22.03 4.63
CA THR A 488 -25.02 22.82 3.40
C THR A 488 -23.77 23.62 3.05
N TYR A 489 -23.24 24.39 4.00
CA TYR A 489 -22.04 25.21 3.76
C TYR A 489 -20.77 24.38 3.60
N ALA A 490 -20.70 23.18 4.21
CA ALA A 490 -19.59 22.26 4.00
C ALA A 490 -19.59 21.64 2.59
N PHE A 491 -20.76 21.29 2.03
CA PHE A 491 -20.86 20.62 0.73
C PHE A 491 -21.11 21.57 -0.45
N ILE A 492 -21.58 22.79 -0.18
CA ILE A 492 -21.84 23.86 -1.14
C ILE A 492 -21.11 25.14 -0.65
N PRO A 493 -19.76 25.19 -0.72
CA PRO A 493 -19.00 26.36 -0.28
C PRO A 493 -19.40 27.65 -1.00
N GLU A 494 -19.94 27.55 -2.21
CA GLU A 494 -20.43 28.68 -3.00
C GLU A 494 -21.63 29.39 -2.34
N ALA A 495 -22.33 28.74 -1.41
CA ALA A 495 -23.40 29.36 -0.62
C ALA A 495 -22.88 30.56 0.20
N GLU A 496 -21.62 30.52 0.65
CA GLU A 496 -20.95 31.63 1.36
C GLU A 496 -20.92 32.92 0.54
N SER A 497 -20.94 32.82 -0.79
CA SER A 497 -20.96 33.98 -1.69
C SER A 497 -22.36 34.61 -1.89
N LEU A 498 -23.43 33.89 -1.51
CA LEU A 498 -24.79 34.39 -1.56
C LEU A 498 -25.22 34.99 -0.22
N VAL A 499 -25.06 34.22 0.87
CA VAL A 499 -25.32 34.64 2.24
C VAL A 499 -24.23 34.03 3.10
N MET A 500 -23.51 34.83 3.88
CA MET A 500 -22.42 34.31 4.72
C MET A 500 -22.99 33.41 5.82
N LEU A 501 -22.30 32.33 6.18
CA LEU A 501 -22.77 31.45 7.25
C LEU A 501 -23.01 32.21 8.57
N ASP A 502 -22.18 33.20 8.87
CA ASP A 502 -22.33 34.03 10.07
C ASP A 502 -23.60 34.90 10.04
N GLU A 503 -24.09 35.30 8.87
CA GLU A 503 -25.38 35.98 8.74
C GLU A 503 -26.55 35.02 8.99
N MET A 504 -26.46 33.78 8.51
CA MET A 504 -27.44 32.73 8.83
C MET A 504 -27.45 32.40 10.33
N LYS A 505 -26.28 32.33 10.97
CA LYS A 505 -26.17 32.13 12.42
C LYS A 505 -26.88 33.25 13.19
N LYS A 506 -26.72 34.50 12.77
CA LYS A 506 -27.42 35.65 13.38
C LYS A 506 -28.93 35.55 13.20
N HIS A 507 -29.38 35.30 11.96
CA HIS A 507 -30.80 35.23 11.61
C HIS A 507 -31.57 34.19 12.43
N PHE A 508 -30.97 33.03 12.65
CA PHE A 508 -31.57 31.94 13.41
C PHE A 508 -31.16 31.89 14.90
N ASN A 509 -30.49 32.94 15.40
CA ASN A 509 -30.00 33.03 16.78
C ASN A 509 -29.11 31.84 17.22
N LEU A 510 -28.21 31.40 16.34
CA LEU A 510 -27.33 30.24 16.57
C LEU A 510 -25.91 30.60 17.04
N GLU A 511 -25.50 31.88 16.96
CA GLU A 511 -24.10 32.30 17.21
C GLU A 511 -23.57 31.83 18.57
N ARG A 512 -24.36 31.99 19.63
CA ARG A 512 -23.93 31.65 21.01
C ARG A 512 -23.99 30.16 21.33
N VAL A 513 -24.68 29.35 20.51
CA VAL A 513 -24.89 27.91 20.73
C VAL A 513 -24.18 27.03 19.69
N TRP A 514 -23.63 27.62 18.63
CA TRP A 514 -23.00 26.92 17.50
C TRP A 514 -21.92 25.94 17.95
N ASP A 515 -20.97 26.37 18.77
CA ASP A 515 -19.85 25.54 19.24
C ASP A 515 -20.31 24.38 20.14
N ILE A 516 -21.43 24.58 20.87
CA ILE A 516 -22.03 23.52 21.69
C ILE A 516 -22.62 22.46 20.77
N TYR A 517 -23.40 22.88 19.78
CA TYR A 517 -23.99 21.99 18.78
C TYR A 517 -22.92 21.27 17.95
N GLU A 518 -21.82 21.93 17.61
CA GLU A 518 -20.70 21.29 16.92
C GLU A 518 -20.08 20.16 17.74
N LYS A 519 -19.88 20.35 19.05
CA LYS A 519 -19.41 19.27 19.94
C LYS A 519 -20.40 18.10 20.00
N GLN A 520 -21.71 18.37 20.03
CA GLN A 520 -22.73 17.33 20.00
C GLN A 520 -22.73 16.57 18.67
N ASP A 521 -22.59 17.27 17.56
CA ASP A 521 -22.53 16.69 16.22
C ASP A 521 -21.28 15.82 16.03
N ILE A 522 -20.11 16.28 16.51
CA ILE A 522 -18.88 15.48 16.54
C ILE A 522 -19.08 14.21 17.37
N SER A 523 -19.68 14.31 18.56
CA SER A 523 -19.98 13.13 19.40
C SER A 523 -20.92 12.15 18.70
N PHE A 524 -21.93 12.66 17.99
CA PHE A 524 -22.84 11.83 17.18
C PHE A 524 -22.07 11.09 16.09
N LEU A 525 -21.23 11.78 15.32
CA LEU A 525 -20.43 11.17 14.24
C LEU A 525 -19.45 10.11 14.78
N ILE A 526 -18.79 10.37 15.92
CA ILE A 526 -17.91 9.40 16.59
C ILE A 526 -18.66 8.10 16.91
N GLN A 527 -19.86 8.21 17.48
CA GLN A 527 -20.67 7.06 17.87
C GLN A 527 -21.22 6.29 16.67
N ILE A 528 -21.78 6.99 15.67
CA ILE A 528 -22.41 6.34 14.52
C ILE A 528 -21.40 5.58 13.68
N ARG A 529 -20.27 6.20 13.38
CA ARG A 529 -19.21 5.61 12.55
C ARG A 529 -18.28 4.70 13.34
N ARG A 530 -18.51 4.59 14.65
CA ARG A 530 -17.66 3.82 15.57
C ARG A 530 -16.18 4.18 15.37
N LEU A 531 -15.88 5.49 15.39
CA LEU A 531 -14.57 6.01 14.96
C LEU A 531 -13.42 5.47 15.83
N GLU A 532 -13.69 5.14 17.09
CA GLU A 532 -12.71 4.55 17.98
C GLU A 532 -12.42 3.09 17.62
N GLU A 533 -13.45 2.31 17.30
CA GLU A 533 -13.32 0.91 16.91
C GLU A 533 -12.78 0.74 15.49
N ASN A 534 -13.18 1.62 14.58
CA ASN A 534 -12.74 1.65 13.18
C ASN A 534 -11.53 2.58 12.96
N LYS A 535 -10.82 2.96 14.03
CA LYS A 535 -9.72 3.94 13.97
C LYS A 535 -8.72 3.65 12.85
N THR A 536 -8.32 2.38 12.70
CA THR A 536 -7.38 1.94 11.65
C THR A 536 -7.86 2.31 10.24
N PHE A 537 -9.14 2.08 9.93
CA PHE A 537 -9.72 2.43 8.62
C PHE A 537 -9.73 3.95 8.39
N TYR A 538 -10.17 4.71 9.39
CA TYR A 538 -10.22 6.17 9.30
C TYR A 538 -8.83 6.82 9.31
N ASP A 539 -7.83 6.16 9.90
CA ASP A 539 -6.44 6.58 9.75
C ASP A 539 -5.97 6.39 8.30
N TRP A 540 -6.36 5.31 7.59
CA TRP A 540 -6.08 5.16 6.15
C TRP A 540 -6.85 6.14 5.26
N SER A 541 -8.01 6.63 5.67
CA SER A 541 -8.79 7.61 4.89
C SER A 541 -8.23 9.04 4.99
N ARG A 542 -7.46 9.35 6.02
CA ARG A 542 -6.84 10.68 6.19
C ARG A 542 -5.73 10.90 5.18
N ILE A 543 -5.85 11.93 4.35
CA ILE A 543 -4.83 12.36 3.38
C ILE A 543 -4.30 13.75 3.70
N ASN A 544 -3.06 14.04 3.31
CA ASN A 544 -2.48 15.37 3.37
C ASN A 544 -2.38 15.92 1.93
N ARG A 545 -3.25 16.88 1.60
CA ARG A 545 -3.33 17.48 0.26
C ARG A 545 -2.03 18.18 -0.15
N GLU A 546 -1.41 18.94 0.75
CA GLU A 546 -0.13 19.62 0.47
C GLU A 546 0.98 18.63 0.09
N ARG A 547 1.06 17.50 0.79
CA ARG A 547 2.02 16.44 0.48
C ARG A 547 1.77 15.82 -0.89
N ILE A 548 0.51 15.58 -1.25
CA ILE A 548 0.14 15.05 -2.57
C ILE A 548 0.56 16.03 -3.68
N TYR A 549 0.29 17.33 -3.50
CA TYR A 549 0.68 18.35 -4.47
C TYR A 549 2.20 18.48 -4.61
N LYS A 550 2.95 18.45 -3.50
CA LYS A 550 4.42 18.44 -3.54
C LYS A 550 4.96 17.21 -4.30
N LYS A 551 4.32 16.05 -4.18
CA LYS A 551 4.72 14.84 -4.93
C LYS A 551 4.38 14.93 -6.40
N ALA A 552 3.25 15.54 -6.76
CA ALA A 552 2.95 15.85 -8.15
C ALA A 552 4.01 16.79 -8.77
N GLU A 553 4.52 17.76 -7.99
CA GLU A 553 5.62 18.63 -8.45
C GLU A 553 6.93 17.87 -8.70
N LEU A 554 7.19 16.75 -8.01
CA LEU A 554 8.37 15.92 -8.28
C LEU A 554 8.33 15.27 -9.67
N LEU A 555 7.16 15.16 -10.31
CA LEU A 555 7.05 14.71 -11.70
C LEU A 555 7.59 15.76 -12.69
N ASN A 556 7.77 17.00 -12.23
CA ASN A 556 8.42 18.04 -13.00
C ASN A 556 9.93 17.87 -12.84
N HIS A 557 10.58 17.18 -13.79
CA HIS A 557 12.03 17.01 -13.84
C HIS A 557 12.72 18.37 -13.89
N LYS A 558 13.03 18.90 -12.72
CA LYS A 558 14.00 19.97 -12.54
C LYS A 558 15.06 19.45 -11.60
N ASP A 559 16.30 19.59 -12.02
CA ASP A 559 17.46 19.51 -11.16
C ASP A 559 17.16 20.30 -9.89
N GLU A 560 17.21 19.61 -8.75
CA GLU A 560 16.97 20.26 -7.48
C GLU A 560 18.30 20.79 -6.98
N ILE A 561 18.37 22.10 -6.77
CA ILE A 561 19.54 22.74 -6.21
C ILE A 561 19.33 22.86 -4.71
N ILE A 562 20.06 22.06 -3.95
CA ILE A 562 20.07 22.12 -2.48
C ILE A 562 21.45 22.57 -2.04
N ALA A 563 21.51 23.68 -1.30
CA ALA A 563 22.78 24.23 -0.81
C ALA A 563 23.83 24.38 -1.94
N ASP A 564 23.47 25.04 -3.05
CA ASP A 564 24.32 25.24 -4.24
C ASP A 564 24.87 23.94 -4.89
N TYR A 565 24.29 22.79 -4.55
CA TYR A 565 24.62 21.50 -5.14
C TYR A 565 23.45 21.01 -5.99
N LYS A 566 23.74 20.67 -7.24
CA LYS A 566 22.76 20.08 -8.17
C LYS A 566 22.61 18.60 -7.84
N VAL A 567 21.46 18.22 -7.31
CA VAL A 567 21.12 16.82 -7.03
C VAL A 567 20.62 16.16 -8.32
N SER A 568 21.37 15.19 -8.83
CA SER A 568 21.00 14.44 -10.03
C SER A 568 19.84 13.47 -9.78
N ASP A 569 19.09 13.12 -10.83
CA ASP A 569 18.03 12.12 -10.78
C ASP A 569 18.55 10.75 -10.29
N LYS A 570 19.80 10.42 -10.65
CA LYS A 570 20.49 9.21 -10.16
C LYS A 570 20.62 9.21 -8.65
N MET A 571 21.05 10.33 -8.05
CA MET A 571 21.15 10.46 -6.60
C MET A 571 19.78 10.33 -5.92
N LYS A 572 18.75 10.97 -6.48
CA LYS A 572 17.36 10.85 -5.97
C LYS A 572 16.86 9.40 -5.99
N LYS A 573 17.17 8.63 -7.04
CA LYS A 573 16.83 7.20 -7.11
C LYS A 573 17.56 6.38 -6.04
N ILE A 574 18.84 6.66 -5.77
CA ILE A 574 19.61 6.01 -4.70
C ILE A 574 18.96 6.29 -3.35
N TRP A 575 18.66 7.56 -3.05
CA TRP A 575 17.98 7.95 -1.81
C TRP A 575 16.61 7.29 -1.67
N ALA A 576 15.82 7.20 -2.74
CA ALA A 576 14.52 6.52 -2.70
C ALA A 576 14.64 5.05 -2.28
N ILE A 577 15.67 4.35 -2.78
CA ILE A 577 15.96 2.96 -2.38
C ILE A 577 16.38 2.90 -0.91
N GLN A 578 17.26 3.79 -0.46
CA GLN A 578 17.72 3.87 0.92
C GLN A 578 16.59 4.21 1.91
N LEU A 579 15.69 5.12 1.54
CA LEU A 579 14.49 5.46 2.32
C LEU A 579 13.58 4.23 2.49
N ARG A 580 13.33 3.47 1.42
CA ARG A 580 12.58 2.22 1.50
C ARG A 580 13.28 1.19 2.41
N LEU A 581 14.61 1.07 2.33
CA LEU A 581 15.38 0.20 3.21
C LEU A 581 15.30 0.65 4.69
N LEU A 582 15.28 1.97 4.95
CA LEU A 582 15.09 2.53 6.29
C LEU A 582 13.71 2.15 6.84
N ASP A 583 12.66 2.25 6.02
CA ASP A 583 11.29 1.89 6.41
C ASP A 583 11.20 0.39 6.78
N ILE A 584 11.91 -0.47 6.04
CA ILE A 584 12.03 -1.89 6.38
C ILE A 584 12.71 -2.06 7.73
N ILE A 585 13.86 -1.42 7.95
CA ILE A 585 14.60 -1.52 9.23
C ILE A 585 13.74 -1.00 10.38
N GLU A 586 13.06 0.14 10.23
CA GLU A 586 12.22 0.71 11.27
C GLU A 586 11.09 -0.24 11.66
N ASN A 587 10.40 -0.81 10.67
CA ASN A 587 9.33 -1.78 10.91
C ASN A 587 9.86 -3.04 11.62
N VAL A 588 10.98 -3.61 11.14
CA VAL A 588 11.59 -4.80 11.75
C VAL A 588 12.04 -4.53 13.18
N CYS A 589 12.71 -3.40 13.42
CA CYS A 589 13.13 -3.01 14.75
C CYS A 589 11.94 -2.81 15.70
N ARG A 590 10.89 -2.10 15.24
CA ARG A 590 9.67 -1.86 16.03
C ARG A 590 8.95 -3.16 16.39
N GLU A 591 8.79 -4.07 15.43
CA GLU A 591 8.10 -5.36 15.65
C GLU A 591 8.87 -6.30 16.57
N ASN A 592 10.21 -6.19 16.59
CA ASN A 592 11.09 -7.03 17.40
C ASN A 592 11.62 -6.34 18.67
N GLN A 593 11.10 -5.15 19.00
CA GLN A 593 11.50 -4.35 20.17
C GLN A 593 13.02 -4.07 20.22
N LEU A 594 13.62 -3.79 19.06
CA LEU A 594 15.02 -3.42 18.91
C LEU A 594 15.15 -1.91 18.72
N HIS A 595 16.25 -1.35 19.21
CA HIS A 595 16.52 0.08 19.10
C HIS A 595 17.66 0.33 18.11
N PHE A 596 17.46 1.29 17.22
CA PHE A 596 18.53 1.79 16.36
C PHE A 596 18.56 3.31 16.39
N TYR A 597 19.71 3.86 15.99
CA TYR A 597 19.98 5.29 15.95
C TYR A 597 20.57 5.65 14.60
N ILE A 598 20.10 6.73 13.97
CA ILE A 598 20.85 7.35 12.87
C ILE A 598 22.15 7.96 13.39
N ILE A 599 23.23 7.77 12.67
CA ILE A 599 24.57 8.26 13.05
C ILE A 599 25.27 8.90 11.84
N ARG A 600 26.47 9.47 12.04
CA ARG A 600 27.37 9.94 10.96
C ARG A 600 26.67 10.91 9.97
N GLY A 601 26.84 10.70 8.66
CA GLY A 601 26.30 11.56 7.59
C GLY A 601 24.79 11.69 7.67
N THR A 602 24.09 10.58 7.94
CA THR A 602 22.63 10.53 8.12
C THR A 602 22.16 11.41 9.29
N LEU A 603 22.84 11.34 10.44
CA LEU A 603 22.51 12.20 11.59
C LEU A 603 22.75 13.68 11.27
N LEU A 604 23.85 14.00 10.57
CA LEU A 604 24.13 15.37 10.15
C LEU A 604 23.08 15.87 9.15
N GLY A 605 22.66 15.03 8.21
CA GLY A 605 21.58 15.30 7.27
C GLY A 605 20.27 15.66 7.98
N ALA A 606 19.82 14.83 8.92
CA ALA A 606 18.62 15.07 9.72
C ALA A 606 18.67 16.42 10.46
N VAL A 607 19.82 16.77 11.03
CA VAL A 607 19.98 18.02 11.80
C VAL A 607 20.07 19.24 10.88
N ARG A 608 20.87 19.16 9.82
CA ARG A 608 21.28 20.30 9.00
C ARG A 608 20.38 20.53 7.78
N HIS A 609 19.95 19.47 7.10
CA HIS A 609 19.17 19.53 5.86
C HIS A 609 17.72 19.08 6.04
N LYS A 610 17.36 18.49 7.19
CA LYS A 610 16.07 17.82 7.40
C LYS A 610 15.86 16.68 6.41
N GLY A 611 16.93 16.03 5.98
CA GLY A 611 16.96 15.06 4.90
C GLY A 611 18.38 14.64 4.55
N PHE A 612 18.61 14.11 3.36
CA PHE A 612 19.95 13.74 2.90
C PHE A 612 20.89 14.94 2.81
N ILE A 613 22.19 14.70 2.98
CA ILE A 613 23.19 15.66 2.53
C ILE A 613 23.23 15.56 1.00
N PRO A 614 23.21 16.66 0.23
CA PRO A 614 22.97 16.60 -1.22
C PRO A 614 23.96 15.73 -2.02
N TRP A 615 25.17 15.55 -1.50
CA TRP A 615 26.23 14.75 -2.08
C TRP A 615 26.51 13.45 -1.29
N ASP A 616 25.71 13.08 -0.28
CA ASP A 616 25.83 11.79 0.42
C ASP A 616 25.23 10.66 -0.43
N ASP A 617 25.95 9.54 -0.52
CA ASP A 617 25.53 8.34 -1.26
C ASP A 617 25.18 7.15 -0.35
N ASP A 618 25.28 7.29 0.98
CA ASP A 618 25.07 6.23 1.96
C ASP A 618 24.15 6.63 3.13
N VAL A 619 23.69 5.60 3.86
CA VAL A 619 22.92 5.76 5.10
C VAL A 619 23.57 4.91 6.18
N ASP A 620 23.87 5.53 7.31
CA ASP A 620 24.53 4.94 8.46
C ASP A 620 23.57 4.85 9.66
N ILE A 621 23.37 3.63 10.18
CA ILE A 621 22.67 3.41 11.44
C ILE A 621 23.53 2.63 12.44
N ALA A 622 23.21 2.76 13.72
CA ALA A 622 23.85 2.04 14.79
C ALA A 622 22.83 1.37 15.71
N LEU A 623 23.10 0.13 16.11
CA LEU A 623 22.32 -0.60 17.11
C LEU A 623 23.20 -0.86 18.34
N PRO A 624 22.65 -0.79 19.58
CA PRO A 624 23.30 -1.34 20.75
C PRO A 624 23.77 -2.79 20.48
N ARG A 625 24.96 -3.19 20.96
CA ARG A 625 25.52 -4.53 20.70
C ARG A 625 24.52 -5.68 20.89
N GLU A 626 23.75 -5.67 21.98
CA GLU A 626 22.74 -6.71 22.23
C GLU A 626 21.65 -6.75 21.16
N ASP A 627 21.16 -5.58 20.73
CA ASP A 627 20.13 -5.47 19.70
C ASP A 627 20.69 -5.79 18.32
N TYR A 628 21.94 -5.39 18.04
CA TYR A 628 22.67 -5.76 16.83
C TYR A 628 22.80 -7.27 16.70
N ASP A 629 23.25 -7.96 17.74
CA ASP A 629 23.43 -9.41 17.72
C ASP A 629 22.07 -10.12 17.54
N LYS A 630 21.00 -9.63 18.19
CA LYS A 630 19.62 -10.13 17.96
C LYS A 630 19.17 -9.89 16.52
N PHE A 631 19.38 -8.69 15.99
CA PHE A 631 18.99 -8.29 14.64
C PHE A 631 19.58 -9.22 13.57
N LEU A 632 20.85 -9.63 13.73
CA LEU A 632 21.50 -10.57 12.81
C LEU A 632 20.96 -12.00 12.88
N THR A 633 20.24 -12.37 13.93
CA THR A 633 19.62 -13.70 14.07
C THR A 633 18.20 -13.77 13.54
N LEU A 634 17.62 -12.63 13.13
CA LEU A 634 16.26 -12.58 12.62
C LEU A 634 16.13 -13.37 11.29
N PRO A 635 15.02 -14.11 11.10
CA PRO A 635 14.75 -14.79 9.83
C PRO A 635 14.71 -13.83 8.64
N SER A 636 15.32 -14.21 7.51
CA SER A 636 15.38 -13.41 6.28
C SER A 636 14.03 -12.89 5.79
N ASP A 637 12.97 -13.71 5.91
CA ASP A 637 11.63 -13.39 5.39
C ASP A 637 11.00 -12.18 6.10
N ILE A 638 11.46 -11.84 7.30
CA ILE A 638 10.97 -10.66 8.05
C ILE A 638 11.36 -9.36 7.34
N PHE A 639 12.48 -9.35 6.60
CA PHE A 639 12.93 -8.18 5.86
C PHE A 639 12.21 -8.01 4.50
N GLY A 640 11.48 -9.04 4.05
CA GLY A 640 10.85 -9.08 2.72
C GLY A 640 11.72 -9.75 1.64
N GLY A 641 11.09 -10.21 0.55
CA GLY A 641 11.78 -10.95 -0.53
C GLY A 641 12.69 -10.09 -1.41
N ASP A 642 12.56 -8.77 -1.34
CA ASP A 642 13.25 -7.82 -2.20
C ASP A 642 14.57 -7.29 -1.61
N VAL A 643 14.99 -7.81 -0.46
CA VAL A 643 16.21 -7.35 0.24
C VAL A 643 17.06 -8.52 0.72
N PHE A 644 18.30 -8.21 1.09
CA PHE A 644 19.27 -9.17 1.62
C PHE A 644 20.05 -8.57 2.78
N LEU A 645 19.88 -9.14 3.98
CA LEU A 645 20.72 -8.81 5.14
C LEU A 645 22.08 -9.47 4.97
N GLN A 646 23.07 -8.70 4.52
CA GLN A 646 24.42 -9.16 4.25
C GLN A 646 25.31 -9.02 5.49
N THR A 647 26.01 -10.11 5.83
CA THR A 647 27.08 -10.16 6.83
C THR A 647 28.34 -10.77 6.21
N ALA A 648 29.48 -10.63 6.87
CA ALA A 648 30.72 -11.25 6.40
C ALA A 648 30.65 -12.79 6.45
N GLU A 649 29.81 -13.35 7.31
CA GLU A 649 29.60 -14.77 7.52
C GLU A 649 28.69 -15.41 6.47
N ASN A 650 27.63 -14.71 6.05
CA ASN A 650 26.66 -15.25 5.10
C ASN A 650 27.01 -14.98 3.63
N ASP A 651 27.89 -14.00 3.36
CA ASP A 651 28.35 -13.67 2.01
C ASP A 651 29.89 -13.61 1.95
N MET A 652 30.49 -14.80 1.85
CA MET A 652 31.94 -14.98 1.97
C MET A 652 32.73 -14.56 0.71
N GLU A 653 32.11 -14.16 -0.39
CA GLU A 653 32.84 -13.78 -1.61
C GLU A 653 33.38 -12.33 -1.58
N CYS A 654 32.80 -11.47 -0.74
CA CYS A 654 33.30 -10.12 -0.48
C CYS A 654 33.67 -9.88 0.99
N PHE A 655 34.19 -8.69 1.25
CA PHE A 655 34.45 -8.20 2.60
C PHE A 655 34.43 -6.67 2.61
N PHE A 656 33.60 -6.10 3.49
CA PHE A 656 33.32 -4.65 3.61
C PHE A 656 33.46 -4.12 5.04
N GLY A 657 33.99 -4.93 5.96
CA GLY A 657 34.48 -4.45 7.26
C GLY A 657 33.81 -4.96 8.51
N ALA A 658 33.18 -6.15 8.42
CA ALA A 658 32.67 -6.94 9.55
C ALA A 658 31.56 -6.28 10.38
N TYR A 659 30.83 -5.34 9.78
CA TYR A 659 29.50 -4.92 10.20
C TYR A 659 28.47 -5.46 9.18
N ALA A 660 27.18 -5.18 9.36
CA ALA A 660 26.13 -5.70 8.48
C ALA A 660 25.63 -4.64 7.50
N ARG A 661 25.07 -5.09 6.37
CA ARG A 661 24.42 -4.25 5.38
C ARG A 661 23.04 -4.80 5.07
N LEU A 662 22.00 -3.96 5.05
CA LEU A 662 20.76 -4.34 4.41
C LEU A 662 20.83 -3.87 2.96
N ARG A 663 20.72 -4.80 1.99
CA ARG A 663 20.85 -4.51 0.57
C ARG A 663 19.55 -4.70 -0.19
N ASP A 664 19.33 -3.87 -1.20
CA ASP A 664 18.26 -4.05 -2.17
C ASP A 664 18.64 -5.07 -3.25
N ASN A 665 17.77 -6.03 -3.54
CA ASN A 665 18.03 -7.06 -4.56
C ASN A 665 17.80 -6.59 -6.00
N HIS A 666 17.22 -5.40 -6.19
CA HIS A 666 16.80 -4.90 -7.50
C HIS A 666 17.69 -3.79 -8.08
N SER A 667 18.80 -3.49 -7.41
CA SER A 667 19.76 -2.46 -7.80
C SER A 667 21.21 -2.99 -7.81
N THR A 668 22.13 -2.14 -8.29
CA THR A 668 23.57 -2.36 -8.27
C THR A 668 24.27 -1.17 -7.63
N ALA A 669 25.15 -1.44 -6.68
CA ALA A 669 26.04 -0.51 -6.00
C ALA A 669 27.33 -1.29 -5.68
N MET A 670 28.24 -1.34 -6.66
CA MET A 670 29.37 -2.27 -6.69
C MET A 670 30.71 -1.54 -6.64
N ASP A 671 31.55 -1.94 -5.70
CA ASP A 671 32.99 -1.67 -5.73
C ASP A 671 33.68 -2.50 -6.82
N LEU A 672 34.51 -1.88 -7.66
CA LEU A 672 35.25 -2.56 -8.73
C LEU A 672 36.09 -3.75 -8.27
N LYS A 673 36.55 -3.77 -7.01
CA LYS A 673 37.28 -4.93 -6.45
C LYS A 673 36.41 -6.20 -6.38
N ASN A 674 35.09 -6.03 -6.41
CA ASN A 674 34.10 -7.11 -6.39
C ASN A 674 33.65 -7.53 -7.80
N TRP A 675 34.26 -7.00 -8.87
CA TRP A 675 33.89 -7.31 -10.24
C TRP A 675 33.86 -8.81 -10.54
N GLY A 676 32.69 -9.33 -10.92
CA GLY A 676 32.51 -10.75 -11.27
C GLY A 676 32.51 -11.71 -10.09
N ARG A 677 32.34 -11.21 -8.87
CA ARG A 677 32.13 -12.04 -7.68
C ARG A 677 30.63 -12.28 -7.47
N GLY A 678 30.27 -13.40 -6.85
CA GLY A 678 28.88 -13.81 -6.58
C GLY A 678 28.25 -13.17 -5.35
N CYS A 679 28.97 -12.33 -4.62
CA CYS A 679 28.47 -11.59 -3.45
C CYS A 679 27.45 -10.52 -3.83
N ASN A 680 26.44 -10.28 -2.99
CA ASN A 680 25.43 -9.25 -3.24
C ASN A 680 26.07 -7.84 -3.21
N GLN A 681 25.78 -7.03 -4.23
CA GLN A 681 26.23 -5.64 -4.36
C GLN A 681 25.07 -4.73 -4.72
N GLY A 682 23.90 -4.88 -4.10
CA GLY A 682 22.81 -3.90 -4.21
C GLY A 682 23.04 -2.64 -3.40
N ILE A 683 22.29 -1.57 -3.68
CA ILE A 683 22.27 -0.34 -2.86
C ILE A 683 21.93 -0.72 -1.41
N TRP A 684 22.58 -0.08 -0.44
CA TRP A 684 22.61 -0.56 0.94
C TRP A 684 22.34 0.51 2.00
N ILE A 685 22.07 0.03 3.22
CA ILE A 685 22.22 0.76 4.49
C ILE A 685 23.32 0.07 5.30
N ASP A 686 24.25 0.86 5.85
CA ASP A 686 25.29 0.37 6.76
C ASP A 686 24.77 0.28 8.20
N ILE A 687 24.92 -0.90 8.81
CA ILE A 687 24.39 -1.22 10.15
C ILE A 687 25.57 -1.52 11.08
N PHE A 688 25.87 -0.58 11.98
CA PHE A 688 27.02 -0.68 12.88
C PHE A 688 26.63 -1.15 14.29
N PRO A 689 27.48 -1.95 14.95
CA PRO A 689 27.35 -2.21 16.38
C PRO A 689 27.90 -1.05 17.21
N LEU A 690 27.15 -0.65 18.23
CA LEU A 690 27.63 0.19 19.33
C LEU A 690 28.24 -0.70 20.42
N ASP A 691 29.56 -0.76 20.44
CA ASP A 691 30.38 -1.62 21.29
C ASP A 691 30.82 -0.96 22.60
N ALA A 692 31.20 -1.80 23.57
CA ALA A 692 31.79 -1.35 24.82
C ALA A 692 33.16 -0.69 24.58
N TYR A 693 33.42 0.43 25.27
CA TYR A 693 34.71 1.10 25.23
C TYR A 693 35.56 0.69 26.43
N ASP A 694 36.77 0.16 26.19
CA ASP A 694 37.69 -0.19 27.29
C ASP A 694 38.36 1.07 27.87
N ILE A 695 38.45 1.25 29.19
CA ILE A 695 39.12 2.43 29.79
C ILE A 695 40.65 2.41 29.67
N ASN A 696 41.26 1.24 29.50
CA ASN A 696 42.71 1.07 29.38
C ASN A 696 43.23 1.41 27.98
N GLU A 697 43.95 2.53 27.86
CA GLU A 697 44.47 3.01 26.57
C GLU A 697 45.48 2.04 25.93
N LYS A 698 46.31 1.36 26.74
CA LYS A 698 47.28 0.39 26.24
C LYS A 698 46.57 -0.82 25.63
N PHE A 699 45.49 -1.28 26.28
CA PHE A 699 44.65 -2.35 25.76
C PHE A 699 44.02 -1.94 24.43
N ARG A 700 43.36 -0.77 24.35
CA ARG A 700 42.74 -0.26 23.10
C ARG A 700 43.74 -0.14 21.95
N LYS A 701 44.95 0.36 22.22
CA LYS A 701 46.02 0.43 21.19
C LYS A 701 46.41 -0.96 20.68
N LYS A 702 46.45 -1.97 21.55
CA LYS A 702 46.73 -3.38 21.18
C LYS A 702 45.56 -4.01 20.42
N GLN A 703 44.33 -3.79 20.88
CA GLN A 703 43.09 -4.21 20.25
C GLN A 703 42.98 -3.65 18.83
N ARG A 704 43.18 -2.34 18.64
CA ARG A 704 43.17 -1.69 17.33
C ARG A 704 44.19 -2.29 16.38
N LYS A 705 45.45 -2.43 16.80
CA LYS A 705 46.49 -3.08 15.97
C LYS A 705 46.13 -4.52 15.59
N LYS A 706 45.45 -5.25 16.48
CA LYS A 706 44.98 -6.62 16.21
C LYS A 706 43.83 -6.61 15.20
N ALA A 707 42.85 -5.74 15.37
CA ALA A 707 41.74 -5.54 14.44
C ALA A 707 42.25 -5.15 13.04
N ASP A 708 43.15 -4.17 12.95
CA ASP A 708 43.79 -3.75 11.69
C ASP A 708 44.46 -4.93 10.99
N ARG A 709 45.23 -5.73 11.74
CA ARG A 709 45.89 -6.93 11.20
C ARG A 709 44.90 -8.00 10.72
N LEU A 710 43.82 -8.23 11.46
CA LEU A 710 42.79 -9.20 11.07
C LEU A 710 42.05 -8.75 9.81
N TYR A 711 41.78 -7.46 9.70
CA TYR A 711 41.20 -6.85 8.51
C TYR A 711 42.11 -7.00 7.29
N GLU A 712 43.40 -6.68 7.41
CA GLU A 712 44.41 -6.88 6.36
C GLU A 712 44.50 -8.35 5.93
N LEU A 713 44.41 -9.30 6.89
CA LEU A 713 44.37 -10.73 6.60
C LEU A 713 43.09 -11.15 5.87
N LEU A 714 41.93 -10.62 6.25
CA LEU A 714 40.65 -10.88 5.59
C LEU A 714 40.61 -10.34 4.16
N TYR A 715 41.13 -9.13 3.95
CA TYR A 715 41.32 -8.57 2.61
C TYR A 715 42.27 -9.44 1.78
N ALA A 716 43.43 -9.81 2.32
CA ALA A 716 44.38 -10.67 1.62
C ALA A 716 43.80 -12.05 1.28
N LYS A 717 42.94 -12.59 2.17
CA LYS A 717 42.25 -13.86 1.95
C LYS A 717 41.16 -13.76 0.89
N THR A 718 40.45 -12.63 0.83
CA THR A 718 39.31 -12.43 -0.07
C THR A 718 39.76 -12.03 -1.48
N TYR A 719 40.71 -11.10 -1.59
CA TYR A 719 41.10 -10.44 -2.85
C TYR A 719 42.53 -10.75 -3.32
N GLY A 720 43.33 -11.50 -2.55
CA GLY A 720 44.80 -11.49 -2.62
C GLY A 720 45.47 -11.63 -4.00
N LYS A 721 44.92 -12.39 -4.96
CA LYS A 721 45.52 -12.52 -6.31
C LYS A 721 45.19 -11.37 -7.25
N GLU A 722 44.07 -10.70 -7.02
CA GLU A 722 43.50 -9.66 -7.88
C GLU A 722 43.92 -8.26 -7.44
N MET A 723 44.50 -8.14 -6.25
CA MET A 723 44.97 -6.89 -5.68
C MET A 723 46.48 -6.91 -5.48
N TYR A 724 47.20 -5.90 -6.00
CA TYR A 724 48.66 -5.82 -5.92
C TYR A 724 49.17 -5.06 -4.67
N THR A 725 48.36 -4.17 -4.11
CA THR A 725 48.58 -3.41 -2.86
C THR A 725 47.22 -3.11 -2.18
N PHE A 726 47.17 -3.05 -0.85
CA PHE A 726 45.97 -2.64 -0.09
C PHE A 726 46.30 -1.48 0.84
N GLY A 727 45.62 -0.34 0.68
CA GLY A 727 45.89 0.89 1.44
C GLY A 727 47.37 1.32 1.32
N LYS A 728 48.01 1.61 2.47
CA LYS A 728 49.44 2.00 2.54
C LYS A 728 50.42 0.81 2.60
N LEU A 729 49.96 -0.43 2.35
CA LEU A 729 50.80 -1.62 2.45
C LEU A 729 51.68 -1.81 1.21
N ASN A 730 52.98 -2.02 1.44
CA ASN A 730 53.89 -2.41 0.37
C ASN A 730 53.65 -3.87 -0.10
N ARG A 731 54.12 -4.18 -1.30
CA ARG A 731 53.94 -5.48 -1.96
C ARG A 731 54.48 -6.67 -1.15
N ILE A 732 55.57 -6.48 -0.41
CA ILE A 732 56.19 -7.54 0.42
C ILE A 732 55.26 -7.91 1.57
N LYS A 733 54.78 -6.91 2.33
CA LYS A 733 53.86 -7.11 3.46
C LYS A 733 52.54 -7.71 2.99
N TRP A 734 52.03 -7.28 1.83
CA TRP A 734 50.82 -7.85 1.22
C TRP A 734 50.99 -9.34 0.87
N ASN A 735 52.10 -9.70 0.21
CA ASN A 735 52.38 -11.10 -0.11
C ASN A 735 52.53 -11.98 1.14
N TRP A 736 53.12 -11.44 2.21
CA TRP A 736 53.18 -12.13 3.49
C TRP A 736 51.79 -12.37 4.09
N TYR A 737 50.89 -11.38 4.08
CA TYR A 737 49.51 -11.58 4.54
C TYR A 737 48.72 -12.58 3.68
N ARG A 738 48.94 -12.59 2.37
CA ARG A 738 48.36 -13.61 1.48
C ARG A 738 48.82 -15.02 1.83
N LEU A 739 50.06 -15.19 2.27
CA LEU A 739 50.57 -16.47 2.72
C LEU A 739 49.98 -16.85 4.09
N VAL A 740 50.05 -15.93 5.06
CA VAL A 740 49.64 -16.18 6.45
C VAL A 740 48.13 -16.38 6.58
N SER A 741 47.33 -15.68 5.79
CA SER A 741 45.86 -15.83 5.80
C SER A 741 45.39 -17.22 5.38
N LYS A 742 46.23 -18.05 4.75
CA LYS A 742 45.90 -19.46 4.42
C LYS A 742 45.78 -20.36 5.64
N PHE A 743 46.47 -20.05 6.75
CA PHE A 743 46.49 -20.88 7.96
C PHE A 743 45.20 -20.81 8.80
N LYS A 744 44.29 -19.86 8.54
CA LYS A 744 43.00 -19.76 9.20
C LYS A 744 41.88 -19.71 8.18
N SER A 745 40.73 -20.34 8.47
CA SER A 745 39.54 -20.19 7.63
C SER A 745 39.03 -18.75 7.65
N LYS A 746 38.27 -18.33 6.61
CA LYS A 746 37.73 -16.96 6.53
C LYS A 746 36.76 -16.73 7.69
N GLN A 747 35.90 -17.71 7.95
CA GLN A 747 34.98 -17.72 9.10
C GLN A 747 35.71 -17.51 10.43
N LYS A 748 36.84 -18.19 10.67
CA LYS A 748 37.61 -18.02 11.91
C LYS A 748 38.22 -16.61 12.02
N LEU A 749 38.68 -16.04 10.91
CA LEU A 749 39.20 -14.66 10.91
C LEU A 749 38.10 -13.63 11.17
N ILE A 750 36.90 -13.84 10.62
CA ILE A 750 35.73 -12.98 10.87
C ILE A 750 35.33 -13.05 12.34
N GLN A 751 35.20 -14.26 12.90
CA GLN A 751 34.91 -14.46 14.32
C GLN A 751 35.97 -13.79 15.21
N GLU A 752 37.26 -13.97 14.91
CA GLU A 752 38.35 -13.32 15.63
C GLU A 752 38.28 -11.79 15.55
N LEU A 753 37.84 -11.23 14.41
CA LEU A 753 37.66 -9.79 14.23
C LEU A 753 36.47 -9.29 15.03
N ASN A 754 35.30 -9.93 14.92
CA ASN A 754 34.11 -9.56 15.68
C ASN A 754 34.38 -9.61 17.19
N THR A 755 34.97 -10.70 17.70
CA THR A 755 35.39 -10.79 19.11
C THR A 755 36.43 -9.74 19.46
N CYS A 756 37.37 -9.42 18.57
CA CYS A 756 38.35 -8.36 18.82
C CYS A 756 37.69 -6.99 18.94
N CYS A 757 36.64 -6.71 18.17
CA CYS A 757 35.92 -5.44 18.18
C CYS A 757 34.97 -5.31 19.38
N SER A 758 34.27 -6.39 19.76
CA SER A 758 33.29 -6.37 20.85
C SER A 758 33.89 -6.56 22.24
N TYR A 759 35.07 -7.18 22.37
CA TYR A 759 35.67 -7.48 23.67
C TYR A 759 36.30 -6.27 24.34
N SER A 760 35.94 -6.06 25.61
CA SER A 760 36.54 -5.07 26.51
C SER A 760 36.98 -5.78 27.80
N GLU A 761 38.22 -5.57 28.23
CA GLU A 761 38.76 -6.08 29.50
C GLU A 761 38.26 -5.25 30.68
N ASN A 762 38.19 -3.92 30.51
CA ASN A 762 37.73 -2.97 31.51
C ASN A 762 36.66 -2.05 30.90
N PRO A 763 35.40 -2.49 30.76
CA PRO A 763 34.36 -1.73 30.09
C PRO A 763 34.05 -0.42 30.83
N SER A 764 34.10 0.69 30.10
CA SER A 764 33.73 2.01 30.59
C SER A 764 32.24 2.07 30.92
N GLN A 765 31.91 2.70 32.04
CA GLN A 765 30.52 3.01 32.41
C GLN A 765 29.99 4.25 31.69
N GLU A 766 30.87 5.10 31.15
CA GLU A 766 30.51 6.38 30.53
C GLU A 766 30.60 6.36 29.01
N LEU A 767 31.50 5.54 28.45
CA LEU A 767 31.85 5.57 27.04
C LEU A 767 31.46 4.28 26.32
N MET A 768 31.13 4.42 25.04
CA MET A 768 30.92 3.36 24.07
C MET A 768 31.55 3.76 22.73
N GLY A 769 31.56 2.87 21.75
CA GLY A 769 32.12 3.23 20.45
C GLY A 769 31.79 2.29 19.32
N ILE A 770 32.08 2.75 18.11
CA ILE A 770 31.96 1.95 16.90
C ILE A 770 33.36 1.61 16.42
N CYS A 771 33.69 0.32 16.37
CA CYS A 771 34.99 -0.15 15.96
C CYS A 771 35.00 -0.45 14.45
N THR A 772 35.71 0.37 13.66
CA THR A 772 35.91 0.14 12.23
C THR A 772 37.38 0.32 11.83
N HIS A 773 37.80 -0.35 10.75
CA HIS A 773 39.17 -0.31 10.23
C HIS A 773 39.57 1.05 9.65
N TYR A 774 38.63 1.79 9.03
CA TYR A 774 38.97 2.97 8.22
C TYR A 774 39.25 4.24 9.03
N GLN A 775 38.70 4.40 10.24
CA GLN A 775 38.80 5.65 11.00
C GLN A 775 39.20 5.47 12.47
N GLY A 776 39.54 4.24 12.90
CA GLY A 776 39.69 3.92 14.31
C GLY A 776 38.35 3.85 15.05
N MET A 777 38.38 3.59 16.35
CA MET A 777 37.16 3.53 17.16
C MET A 777 36.62 4.94 17.37
N LYS A 778 35.41 5.21 16.84
CA LYS A 778 34.67 6.44 17.12
C LYS A 778 34.01 6.28 18.48
N VAL A 779 34.24 7.23 19.37
CA VAL A 779 33.84 7.15 20.79
C VAL A 779 32.65 8.05 21.02
N PHE A 780 31.73 7.62 21.87
CA PHE A 780 30.54 8.34 22.25
C PHE A 780 30.29 8.21 23.76
N TYR A 781 29.53 9.14 24.34
CA TYR A 781 29.03 8.99 25.70
C TYR A 781 27.78 8.12 25.70
N LYS A 782 27.72 7.12 26.58
CA LYS A 782 26.55 6.25 26.76
C LYS A 782 25.29 7.03 27.12
N GLU A 783 25.44 8.12 27.88
CA GLU A 783 24.33 9.01 28.25
C GLU A 783 23.58 9.56 27.03
N ASP A 784 24.28 9.82 25.92
CA ASP A 784 23.67 10.38 24.70
C ASP A 784 22.64 9.43 24.07
N PHE A 785 22.76 8.14 24.35
CA PHE A 785 21.97 7.05 23.77
C PHE A 785 20.96 6.45 24.76
N LYS A 786 20.79 7.02 25.96
CA LYS A 786 19.78 6.55 26.93
C LYS A 786 18.36 6.88 26.50
N GLU A 787 18.18 8.02 25.86
CA GLU A 787 16.90 8.49 25.36
C GLU A 787 16.96 8.66 23.83
N ILE A 788 15.83 8.39 23.19
CA ILE A 788 15.64 8.56 21.75
C ILE A 788 14.89 9.86 21.53
N VAL A 789 15.42 10.70 20.64
CA VAL A 789 14.68 11.81 20.06
C VAL A 789 14.41 11.53 18.59
N TYR A 790 13.28 12.02 18.09
CA TYR A 790 12.89 11.82 16.70
C TYR A 790 13.16 13.09 15.90
N LEU A 791 14.08 13.00 14.94
CA LEU A 791 14.45 14.11 14.06
C LEU A 791 13.78 13.97 12.70
N GLU A 792 13.44 15.10 12.10
CA GLU A 792 12.94 15.15 10.72
C GLU A 792 14.02 14.72 9.74
N PHE A 793 13.66 13.82 8.83
CA PHE A 793 14.51 13.37 7.73
C PHE A 793 13.60 13.09 6.54
N GLU A 794 13.69 13.90 5.50
CA GLU A 794 12.76 13.90 4.37
C GLU A 794 11.30 14.05 4.83
N ASP A 795 10.46 13.03 4.61
CA ASP A 795 9.06 12.99 4.99
C ASP A 795 8.77 12.07 6.19
N ARG A 796 9.80 11.69 6.95
CA ARG A 796 9.68 10.83 8.14
C ARG A 796 10.42 11.37 9.36
N LYS A 797 10.26 10.66 10.46
CA LYS A 797 10.91 10.94 11.74
C LYS A 797 11.81 9.77 12.12
N LEU A 798 13.12 9.98 12.14
CA LEU A 798 14.09 8.93 12.43
C LEU A 798 14.61 9.01 13.87
N PRO A 799 14.84 7.85 14.53
CA PRO A 799 15.36 7.81 15.89
C PRO A 799 16.83 8.26 15.92
N ALA A 800 17.13 9.26 16.73
CA ALA A 800 18.46 9.79 16.95
C ALA A 800 18.80 9.81 18.45
N PRO A 801 20.09 9.80 18.82
CA PRO A 801 20.49 9.91 20.22
C PRO A 801 20.03 11.27 20.78
N ALA A 802 19.45 11.32 21.99
CA ALA A 802 19.07 12.59 22.62
C ALA A 802 20.22 13.59 22.70
N GLY A 803 21.45 13.09 22.85
CA GLY A 803 22.68 13.86 22.82
C GLY A 803 23.28 14.14 21.44
N TYR A 804 22.49 14.07 20.36
CA TYR A 804 22.98 14.12 18.97
C TYR A 804 23.97 15.26 18.67
N LYS A 805 23.81 16.45 19.27
CA LYS A 805 24.72 17.59 19.08
C LYS A 805 26.15 17.23 19.48
N ARG A 806 26.32 16.60 20.65
CA ARG A 806 27.61 16.14 21.14
C ARG A 806 28.16 15.02 20.27
N CYS A 807 27.32 14.10 19.81
CA CYS A 807 27.72 13.06 18.85
C CYS A 807 28.29 13.65 17.55
N LEU A 808 27.65 14.69 17.00
CA LEU A 808 28.11 15.39 15.79
C LEU A 808 29.41 16.16 16.03
N GLU A 809 29.56 16.86 17.16
CA GLU A 809 30.81 17.53 17.54
C GLU A 809 31.99 16.56 17.65
N MET A 810 31.75 15.35 18.16
CA MET A 810 32.76 14.31 18.33
C MET A 810 33.14 13.60 17.02
N THR A 811 32.23 13.55 16.04
CA THR A 811 32.42 12.73 14.83
C THR A 811 32.68 13.53 13.56
N VAL A 812 32.15 14.76 13.47
CA VAL A 812 32.22 15.63 12.30
C VAL A 812 33.16 16.81 12.59
N ALA A 813 32.67 17.85 13.27
CA ALA A 813 33.40 19.06 13.64
C ALA A 813 32.59 19.89 14.64
N LYS A 814 33.22 20.83 15.36
CA LYS A 814 32.48 21.75 16.26
C LYS A 814 31.45 22.63 15.53
N ASN A 815 31.73 23.02 14.29
CA ASN A 815 30.86 23.87 13.47
C ASN A 815 30.19 23.08 12.32
N TYR A 816 29.64 21.89 12.60
CA TYR A 816 29.06 21.00 11.58
C TYR A 816 27.90 21.61 10.76
N MET A 817 27.31 22.72 11.23
CA MET A 817 26.26 23.47 10.51
C MET A 817 26.78 24.24 9.30
N VAL A 818 28.09 24.53 9.23
CA VAL A 818 28.70 25.19 8.07
C VAL A 818 28.95 24.16 6.97
N TYR A 819 28.55 24.49 5.74
CA TYR A 819 28.81 23.62 4.60
C TYR A 819 30.30 23.62 4.23
N PRO A 820 30.84 22.46 3.79
CA PRO A 820 32.15 22.46 3.17
C PRO A 820 32.14 23.30 1.87
N PRO A 821 33.30 23.76 1.37
CA PRO A 821 33.43 24.37 0.04
C PRO A 821 32.83 23.48 -1.04
N VAL A 822 32.35 24.06 -2.14
CA VAL A 822 31.67 23.31 -3.23
C VAL A 822 32.59 22.22 -3.81
N GLU A 823 33.88 22.49 -3.87
CA GLU A 823 34.91 21.58 -4.38
C GLU A 823 35.11 20.34 -3.51
N GLU A 824 34.69 20.39 -2.24
CA GLU A 824 34.73 19.28 -1.29
C GLU A 824 33.38 18.52 -1.19
N ARG A 825 32.34 19.00 -1.87
CA ARG A 825 30.98 18.39 -1.91
C ARG A 825 30.94 17.26 -2.93
N ILE A 826 31.67 16.20 -2.65
CA ILE A 826 31.74 15.00 -3.50
C ILE A 826 31.18 13.78 -2.76
N PRO A 827 30.58 12.81 -3.48
CA PRO A 827 30.17 11.53 -2.90
C PRO A 827 31.31 10.82 -2.18
N HIS A 828 30.98 10.15 -1.08
CA HIS A 828 31.95 9.49 -0.22
C HIS A 828 32.48 8.18 -0.83
N HIS A 829 31.69 7.50 -1.66
CA HIS A 829 32.05 6.24 -2.28
C HIS A 829 32.35 6.39 -3.78
N GLN A 830 33.47 5.80 -4.22
CA GLN A 830 33.82 5.67 -5.64
C GLN A 830 33.28 4.35 -6.22
N GLU A 831 32.01 4.05 -5.93
CA GLU A 831 31.36 2.80 -6.35
C GLU A 831 30.48 3.01 -7.58
N LEU A 832 30.22 1.92 -8.31
CA LEU A 832 29.31 1.91 -9.44
C LEU A 832 27.86 1.84 -8.93
N PHE A 833 27.11 2.92 -9.02
CA PHE A 833 25.68 2.93 -8.71
C PHE A 833 24.84 2.83 -9.99
N ILE A 834 23.96 1.83 -10.05
CA ILE A 834 22.93 1.66 -11.08
C ILE A 834 21.63 1.27 -10.35
N PRO A 835 20.75 2.24 -10.04
CA PRO A 835 19.57 1.99 -9.20
C PRO A 835 18.53 1.09 -9.88
N ASP A 836 18.55 1.00 -11.21
CA ASP A 836 17.48 0.36 -12.00
C ASP A 836 17.86 -1.05 -12.52
N ILE A 837 19.06 -1.57 -12.20
CA ILE A 837 19.53 -2.88 -12.68
C ILE A 837 19.95 -3.74 -11.49
N PRO A 838 19.36 -4.94 -11.30
CA PRO A 838 19.80 -5.90 -10.29
C PRO A 838 21.26 -6.33 -10.50
N PHE A 839 22.02 -6.45 -9.42
CA PHE A 839 23.43 -6.85 -9.48
C PHE A 839 23.68 -8.18 -10.23
N GLN A 840 22.79 -9.17 -10.11
CA GLN A 840 22.95 -10.44 -10.81
C GLN A 840 22.84 -10.25 -12.33
N THR A 841 21.92 -9.38 -12.77
CA THR A 841 21.77 -8.98 -14.18
C THR A 841 23.00 -8.23 -14.65
N PHE A 842 23.47 -7.27 -13.85
CA PHE A 842 24.73 -6.56 -14.11
C PHE A 842 25.90 -7.54 -14.30
N ASN A 843 26.10 -8.46 -13.35
CA ASN A 843 27.16 -9.47 -13.44
C ASN A 843 27.04 -10.33 -14.70
N LYS A 844 25.82 -10.74 -15.10
CA LYS A 844 25.58 -11.51 -16.32
C LYS A 844 25.94 -10.71 -17.59
N ARG A 845 25.59 -9.41 -17.61
CA ARG A 845 25.82 -8.52 -18.75
C ARG A 845 27.29 -8.17 -18.94
N TYR A 846 27.99 -7.84 -17.86
CA TYR A 846 29.34 -7.26 -17.93
C TYR A 846 30.45 -8.21 -17.50
N ALA A 847 30.31 -8.89 -16.35
CA ALA A 847 31.41 -9.65 -15.75
C ALA A 847 31.49 -11.11 -16.18
N HIS A 848 30.34 -11.74 -16.40
CA HIS A 848 30.16 -13.15 -16.77
C HIS A 848 29.61 -13.29 -18.19
N SER A 849 29.89 -12.32 -19.05
CA SER A 849 29.36 -12.20 -20.40
C SER A 849 29.55 -13.47 -21.25
N PHE A 850 30.60 -14.26 -20.99
CA PHE A 850 30.90 -15.49 -21.72
C PHE A 850 30.47 -16.81 -21.04
N ARG A 851 29.83 -16.79 -19.85
CA ARG A 851 29.62 -18.00 -19.00
C ARG A 851 28.78 -19.10 -19.67
N ASP A 852 28.00 -18.76 -20.69
CA ASP A 852 27.15 -19.69 -21.48
C ASP A 852 27.30 -19.48 -23.00
N ALA A 853 28.47 -19.00 -23.45
CA ALA A 853 28.71 -18.71 -24.87
C ALA A 853 29.04 -19.96 -25.70
N ALA A 854 29.43 -21.07 -25.06
CA ALA A 854 29.80 -22.29 -25.77
C ALA A 854 28.58 -22.93 -26.47
N GLY A 855 28.72 -23.24 -27.76
CA GLY A 855 27.66 -23.85 -28.56
C GLY A 855 26.54 -22.90 -29.00
N LYS A 856 26.67 -21.60 -28.72
CA LYS A 856 25.74 -20.56 -29.17
C LYS A 856 26.29 -19.79 -30.37
N ASP A 857 25.40 -19.26 -31.19
CA ASP A 857 25.74 -18.31 -32.25
C ASP A 857 26.04 -16.95 -31.66
N ILE A 858 27.30 -16.54 -31.79
CA ILE A 858 27.80 -15.27 -31.28
C ILE A 858 27.44 -14.18 -32.29
N ILE A 859 26.78 -13.12 -31.83
CA ILE A 859 26.44 -11.96 -32.66
C ILE A 859 27.06 -10.73 -31.99
N LEU A 860 27.74 -9.88 -32.76
CA LEU A 860 28.27 -8.62 -32.23
C LEU A 860 27.48 -7.45 -32.79
N PHE A 861 26.99 -6.58 -31.91
CA PHE A 861 26.36 -5.32 -32.28
C PHE A 861 27.41 -4.22 -32.30
N GLY A 862 27.73 -3.75 -33.48
CA GLY A 862 28.77 -2.77 -33.80
C GLY A 862 29.71 -3.30 -34.88
N SER A 863 30.38 -2.37 -35.57
CA SER A 863 31.40 -2.68 -36.58
C SER A 863 32.69 -1.85 -36.42
N GLY A 864 32.84 -1.18 -35.27
CA GLY A 864 33.95 -0.27 -34.97
C GLY A 864 35.19 -0.95 -34.36
N LEU A 865 36.05 -0.15 -33.74
CA LEU A 865 37.31 -0.60 -33.13
C LEU A 865 37.12 -1.63 -32.01
N MET A 866 35.99 -1.58 -31.28
CA MET A 866 35.68 -2.57 -30.23
C MET A 866 35.51 -3.99 -30.81
N VAL A 867 35.02 -4.11 -32.05
CA VAL A 867 34.95 -5.41 -32.74
C VAL A 867 36.36 -5.92 -33.06
N GLU A 868 37.28 -5.05 -33.49
CA GLU A 868 38.66 -5.46 -33.76
C GLU A 868 39.35 -6.00 -32.50
N ASP A 869 39.13 -5.33 -31.37
CA ASP A 869 39.64 -5.75 -30.06
C ASP A 869 38.99 -7.07 -29.59
N TYR A 870 37.66 -7.20 -29.72
CA TYR A 870 36.96 -8.47 -29.46
C TYR A 870 37.55 -9.61 -30.31
N MET A 871 37.74 -9.39 -31.60
CA MET A 871 38.25 -10.41 -32.52
C MET A 871 39.67 -10.84 -32.15
N LYS A 872 40.51 -9.89 -31.70
CA LYS A 872 41.87 -10.17 -31.23
C LYS A 872 41.89 -11.01 -29.94
N GLN A 873 41.01 -10.71 -28.99
CA GLN A 873 41.00 -11.36 -27.67
C GLN A 873 40.22 -12.67 -27.65
N PHE A 874 39.04 -12.69 -28.29
CA PHE A 874 38.03 -13.75 -28.17
C PHE A 874 37.64 -14.38 -29.50
N GLY A 875 37.86 -13.73 -30.64
CA GLY A 875 37.36 -14.17 -31.94
C GLY A 875 37.80 -15.58 -32.36
N LYS A 876 38.95 -16.07 -31.89
CA LYS A 876 39.36 -17.48 -32.12
C LYS A 876 38.55 -18.50 -31.33
N LYS A 877 38.14 -18.15 -30.10
CA LYS A 877 37.42 -19.04 -29.19
C LYS A 877 35.90 -18.93 -29.36
N TYR A 878 35.42 -17.74 -29.66
CA TYR A 878 34.02 -17.39 -29.85
C TYR A 878 33.88 -16.58 -31.14
N PRO A 879 34.01 -17.22 -32.33
CA PRO A 879 33.88 -16.53 -33.59
C PRO A 879 32.43 -16.04 -33.79
N PRO A 880 32.20 -14.79 -34.20
CA PRO A 880 30.86 -14.29 -34.47
C PRO A 880 30.31 -14.85 -35.77
N ALA A 881 29.02 -15.22 -35.76
CA ALA A 881 28.27 -15.66 -36.92
C ALA A 881 28.06 -14.50 -37.92
N PHE A 882 27.73 -13.32 -37.39
CA PHE A 882 27.67 -12.06 -38.14
C PHE A 882 27.78 -10.87 -37.17
N LEU A 883 28.04 -9.70 -37.73
CA LEU A 883 27.99 -8.41 -37.05
C LEU A 883 26.70 -7.69 -37.42
N VAL A 884 26.23 -6.77 -36.59
CA VAL A 884 25.13 -5.85 -36.95
C VAL A 884 25.51 -4.41 -36.65
N ASP A 885 25.02 -3.46 -37.43
CA ASP A 885 25.31 -2.04 -37.22
C ASP A 885 24.09 -1.20 -37.65
N ASN A 886 23.84 -0.09 -36.96
CA ASN A 886 22.70 0.77 -37.28
C ASN A 886 22.90 1.58 -38.57
N ASN A 887 24.13 1.71 -39.09
CA ASN A 887 24.37 2.38 -40.36
C ASN A 887 24.07 1.46 -41.56
N PRO A 888 23.04 1.76 -42.38
CA PRO A 888 22.69 0.95 -43.55
C PRO A 888 23.79 0.84 -44.61
N GLU A 889 24.67 1.84 -44.71
CA GLU A 889 25.79 1.84 -45.66
C GLU A 889 26.81 0.73 -45.38
N LYS A 890 26.81 0.18 -44.16
CA LYS A 890 27.71 -0.91 -43.77
C LYS A 890 27.13 -2.28 -44.04
N TRP A 891 25.82 -2.42 -44.31
CA TRP A 891 25.21 -3.72 -44.50
C TRP A 891 25.75 -4.40 -45.77
N GLY A 892 26.09 -5.69 -45.67
CA GLY A 892 26.74 -6.47 -46.74
C GLY A 892 28.25 -6.25 -46.84
N THR A 893 28.84 -5.35 -46.04
CA THR A 893 30.30 -5.19 -45.97
C THR A 893 30.94 -6.26 -45.06
N ILE A 894 32.24 -6.49 -45.23
CA ILE A 894 33.01 -7.45 -44.41
C ILE A 894 33.94 -6.69 -43.47
N LYS A 895 33.85 -6.96 -42.16
CA LYS A 895 34.75 -6.43 -41.13
C LYS A 895 35.39 -7.59 -40.37
N CYS A 896 36.72 -7.59 -40.25
CA CYS A 896 37.48 -8.67 -39.61
C CYS A 896 37.15 -10.09 -40.13
N GLY A 897 36.76 -10.21 -41.41
CA GLY A 897 36.36 -11.48 -42.03
C GLY A 897 34.93 -11.91 -41.75
N VAL A 898 34.10 -11.04 -41.17
CA VAL A 898 32.71 -11.31 -40.78
C VAL A 898 31.79 -10.28 -41.42
N GLU A 899 30.65 -10.72 -41.97
CA GLU A 899 29.67 -9.85 -42.63
C GLU A 899 28.92 -8.95 -41.61
N VAL A 900 28.69 -7.69 -41.98
CA VAL A 900 27.84 -6.74 -41.24
C VAL A 900 26.42 -6.75 -41.81
N ARG A 901 25.40 -6.90 -40.96
CA ARG A 901 23.99 -7.04 -41.34
C ARG A 901 23.09 -6.00 -40.66
N ASN A 902 21.84 -5.95 -41.11
CA ASN A 902 20.79 -5.17 -40.48
C ASN A 902 20.49 -5.71 -39.05
N PRO A 903 20.31 -4.86 -38.02
CA PRO A 903 19.95 -5.30 -36.66
C PRO A 903 18.76 -6.25 -36.57
N VAL A 904 17.73 -6.11 -37.43
CA VAL A 904 16.56 -6.99 -37.46
C VAL A 904 16.94 -8.46 -37.67
N GLU A 905 18.07 -8.73 -38.34
CA GLU A 905 18.60 -10.08 -38.57
C GLU A 905 19.01 -10.80 -37.27
N ILE A 906 19.15 -10.10 -36.13
CA ILE A 906 19.34 -10.76 -34.83
C ILE A 906 18.17 -11.72 -34.52
N LEU A 907 16.96 -11.39 -34.99
CA LEU A 907 15.76 -12.20 -34.78
C LEU A 907 15.72 -13.47 -35.64
N SER A 908 16.57 -13.56 -36.68
CA SER A 908 16.71 -14.78 -37.48
C SER A 908 17.33 -15.95 -36.68
N VAL A 909 18.07 -15.64 -35.61
CA VAL A 909 18.67 -16.63 -34.72
C VAL A 909 17.76 -16.83 -33.49
N PRO A 910 17.28 -18.06 -33.22
CA PRO A 910 16.42 -18.34 -32.08
C PRO A 910 17.03 -17.89 -30.75
N ALA A 911 16.20 -17.35 -29.85
CA ALA A 911 16.66 -16.81 -28.57
C ALA A 911 17.49 -17.80 -27.73
N ALA A 912 17.18 -19.09 -27.77
CA ALA A 912 17.92 -20.13 -27.07
C ALA A 912 19.34 -20.36 -27.64
N GLN A 913 19.53 -20.12 -28.94
CA GLN A 913 20.78 -20.35 -29.68
C GLN A 913 21.65 -19.11 -29.81
N ARG A 914 21.08 -17.90 -29.72
CA ARG A 914 21.86 -16.66 -29.84
C ARG A 914 22.58 -16.26 -28.56
N LYS A 915 23.74 -15.62 -28.73
CA LYS A 915 24.46 -14.88 -27.68
C LYS A 915 24.94 -13.54 -28.26
N LEU A 916 24.27 -12.47 -27.85
CA LEU A 916 24.50 -11.12 -28.36
C LEU A 916 25.48 -10.35 -27.48
N PHE A 917 26.49 -9.72 -28.09
CA PHE A 917 27.41 -8.80 -27.44
C PHE A 917 27.28 -7.40 -28.06
N LEU A 918 27.08 -6.39 -27.22
CA LEU A 918 27.18 -4.99 -27.61
C LEU A 918 28.65 -4.59 -27.63
N CYS A 919 29.16 -4.28 -28.82
CA CYS A 919 30.54 -3.86 -29.09
C CYS A 919 30.52 -2.44 -29.67
N ASN A 920 29.90 -1.51 -28.94
CA ASN A 920 29.75 -0.11 -29.32
C ASN A 920 29.78 0.76 -28.06
N VAL A 921 30.37 1.96 -28.15
CA VAL A 921 30.35 2.95 -27.06
C VAL A 921 28.95 3.49 -26.81
N TYR A 922 28.07 3.48 -27.82
CA TYR A 922 26.67 3.86 -27.74
C TYR A 922 25.76 2.69 -27.32
N TYR A 923 26.25 1.82 -26.42
CA TYR A 923 25.51 0.61 -26.05
C TYR A 923 24.19 0.94 -25.36
N LYS A 924 24.10 2.01 -24.55
CA LYS A 924 22.84 2.46 -23.90
C LYS A 924 21.72 2.72 -24.91
N GLN A 925 21.99 3.45 -26.00
CA GLN A 925 20.99 3.67 -27.07
C GLN A 925 20.60 2.36 -27.78
N ILE A 926 21.54 1.42 -27.89
CA ILE A 926 21.28 0.11 -28.49
C ILE A 926 20.43 -0.76 -27.55
N GLU A 927 20.56 -0.62 -26.23
CA GLU A 927 19.70 -1.34 -25.26
C GLU A 927 18.22 -0.99 -25.45
N GLU A 928 17.89 0.29 -25.67
CA GLU A 928 16.53 0.75 -25.98
C GLU A 928 16.02 0.10 -27.27
N GLN A 929 16.81 0.15 -28.34
CA GLN A 929 16.49 -0.49 -29.62
C GLN A 929 16.25 -2.01 -29.48
N LEU A 930 17.10 -2.70 -28.70
CA LEU A 930 16.94 -4.13 -28.46
C LEU A 930 15.68 -4.43 -27.66
N SER A 931 15.32 -3.58 -26.70
CA SER A 931 14.07 -3.69 -25.96
C SER A 931 12.85 -3.60 -26.89
N ASP A 932 12.84 -2.63 -27.81
CA ASP A 932 11.78 -2.49 -28.83
C ASP A 932 11.67 -3.71 -29.76
N MET A 933 12.79 -4.39 -29.98
CA MET A 933 12.86 -5.65 -30.75
C MET A 933 12.48 -6.89 -29.92
N GLY A 934 12.12 -6.74 -28.64
CA GLY A 934 11.82 -7.85 -27.73
C GLY A 934 13.05 -8.66 -27.30
N ILE A 935 14.24 -8.06 -27.37
CA ILE A 935 15.52 -8.69 -27.02
C ILE A 935 15.98 -8.18 -25.64
N THR A 936 15.79 -9.00 -24.62
CA THR A 936 16.18 -8.68 -23.23
C THR A 936 17.51 -9.30 -22.79
N GLU A 937 18.00 -10.27 -23.57
CA GLU A 937 19.17 -11.08 -23.25
C GLU A 937 20.37 -10.73 -24.15
N TYR A 938 21.29 -9.94 -23.61
CA TYR A 938 22.52 -9.51 -24.26
C TYR A 938 23.63 -9.30 -23.23
N CYS A 939 24.86 -9.18 -23.72
CA CYS A 939 26.04 -8.86 -22.93
C CYS A 939 26.69 -7.59 -23.48
N ILE A 940 27.46 -6.91 -22.65
CA ILE A 940 28.21 -5.72 -23.08
C ILE A 940 29.69 -6.07 -23.08
N TYR A 941 30.34 -5.86 -24.21
CA TYR A 941 31.78 -6.00 -24.33
C TYR A 941 32.41 -4.62 -24.10
N VAL A 942 33.31 -4.52 -23.12
CA VAL A 942 34.13 -3.32 -22.91
C VAL A 942 35.61 -3.71 -22.90
N GLN A 943 36.45 -2.85 -23.49
CA GLN A 943 37.90 -3.05 -23.51
C GLN A 943 38.52 -2.76 -22.14
N ASN A 944 38.05 -1.69 -21.46
CA ASN A 944 38.43 -1.33 -20.10
C ASN A 944 37.18 -1.21 -19.22
N ARG A 945 37.22 -1.83 -18.04
CA ARG A 945 36.12 -1.80 -17.06
C ARG A 945 35.94 -0.42 -16.42
N GLU A 946 37.01 0.36 -16.32
CA GLU A 946 36.97 1.73 -15.80
C GLU A 946 36.09 2.65 -16.66
N TRP A 947 35.93 2.35 -17.95
CA TRP A 947 35.04 3.11 -18.83
C TRP A 947 33.58 3.02 -18.39
N ILE A 948 33.16 1.91 -17.78
CA ILE A 948 31.80 1.77 -17.26
C ILE A 948 31.60 2.73 -16.08
N LEU A 949 32.60 2.87 -15.20
CA LEU A 949 32.55 3.87 -14.12
C LEU A 949 32.52 5.29 -14.67
N GLU A 950 33.39 5.60 -15.63
CA GLU A 950 33.45 6.95 -16.21
C GLU A 950 32.15 7.32 -16.94
N ASP A 951 31.56 6.39 -17.67
CA ASP A 951 30.29 6.58 -18.37
C ASP A 951 29.13 6.77 -17.39
N GLU A 952 29.11 5.98 -16.31
CA GLU A 952 28.10 6.06 -15.26
C GLU A 952 28.26 7.26 -14.32
N ASN A 953 29.46 7.85 -14.25
CA ASN A 953 29.74 9.06 -13.46
C ASN A 953 29.60 10.36 -14.27
N LYS A 954 29.54 10.30 -15.62
CA LYS A 954 29.34 11.47 -16.49
C LYS A 954 27.91 12.02 -16.47
N GLU A 955 26.94 11.22 -16.05
CA GLU A 955 25.54 11.64 -15.85
C GLU A 955 25.28 12.23 -14.45
N GLY A 956 26.32 12.30 -13.60
CA GLY A 956 26.25 12.80 -12.22
C GLY A 956 26.27 14.32 -12.09
#